data_AF-A0A817TEW6-F1
#
_entry.id   AF-A0A817TEW6-F1
#
_cell.length_a   1.000
_cell.length_b   1.000
_cell.length_c   1.000
_cell.angle_alpha   90.00
_cell.angle_beta   90.00
_cell.angle_gamma   90.00
#
_symmetry.space_group_name_H-M   'P 1'
#
loop_
_entity.id
_entity.type
_entity.pdbx_description
1 polymer ?
#
loop_
_entity_poly.entity_id
_entity_poly.type
_entity_poly.pdbx_seq_one_letter_code
_entity_poly.pdbx_strand_id
1 'polypeptide(L)'
;MENQTFKFHLFLLTELAKDEESSDYDALMAGGLHLTIQYENLTSESLSKLIELNRKFTVHMNGILYNKIKAATYLSIQDFVKIVEQISEQTVLRIMLNDSLGKQKISELIPVKYRAMLYIIEAQIYKLENNISQSLTKLHEALLCCPIDDVIEAVDYFLRQVYFHETIVQTLVDDVRSIKVYLNQTGSSNLANTILTDDQLPDMTLSGNGLKKTPLLNMIRKYERAIIKQMKNDHMNAALSYIDLSMAVKDLTCILSNFVLASLHFYELMKQTSDTSKLYAYRNVIIDLVVQIFSLSRRYLAPHMEIYVFKIAFTLMIKSTQLFQSHIKSTKQLTGNQNQTQLLITKQQKLILSELLKNIILLARISPLSQLPLSRSYDLLYIEVVGQELLSKFLINSANSDGGTLYAPYLYQYYVFEGVWCDWIKNETFDAARFNCMQSLLRRRHWSMLDVQNLLNWSYLRRTVDGWLPTKTYALNLDRQSQFKKVNGISFNISTGKIKFLLQVAQSKEQGLFDANDVQEVLTKGITNSLFTLDQPAVEFPSHPFQEMRYGPSSLSKTNFLSTLLHADYLLKMISTGLEVCSEPPFQIRDASDGFMKRLPEWLQEELKPIDERNDCAIMNSVHRFWIEAGEIAYQHQFDENNNIITYYLDDVPMHVKKQLMQYDEQGNLIDDVSKLDDDHSPEGEFAQAFTRYYDQIGSYFPELLRLKELLKLGVLLLFIRSTFENIQKYINNINIEFDSINDYLQRIRNQITYPCETDSEINRIFNSCLSGQNISYSQVPYEQIKELKTKIRSQLIEADKSNLKKVTEGICEACHCAHQTATIKTLVLNWLLYNQKVELISFIVHSLETYKREQYSKVLETIVYMGVHLDEEKQFKLNNSTSECSWVPAVFCSKKKNGLKIYGGVSLQIKLKEGIVQQNNRQVTMIDALTMMRNISQKQQHGESTTVRSGAMSDSNSNRVGSVSDSVNGDQGSRNNDSYRERQPLEYEPTGRTEPKNLNEQIAMKAAKADAANGETLKNIVLRDARWSPEGGWVKKQYLHRSLDKSTNIEIHYVFNTLTGEALDFKFKDYPREK
;
A
#
# COMPACT_ATOMS: atom_id res chain seq x y z
N MET A 1 52.56 17.05 84.22
CA MET A 1 53.74 16.44 83.56
C MET A 1 53.42 16.02 82.12
N GLU A 2 52.29 15.38 81.84
CA GLU A 2 51.92 14.93 80.48
C GLU A 2 51.96 16.02 79.39
N ASN A 3 51.58 17.27 79.70
CA ASN A 3 51.59 18.37 78.72
C ASN A 3 53.01 18.89 78.38
N GLN A 4 54.00 18.69 79.28
CA GLN A 4 55.40 19.02 78.99
C GLN A 4 56.10 17.90 78.22
N THR A 5 55.75 16.63 78.49
CA THR A 5 56.23 15.48 77.72
C THR A 5 55.74 15.54 76.28
N PHE A 6 54.47 15.89 76.05
CA PHE A 6 53.91 16.08 74.70
C PHE A 6 54.62 17.20 73.93
N LYS A 7 54.84 18.36 74.57
CA LYS A 7 55.57 19.48 73.96
C LYS A 7 57.03 19.13 73.63
N PHE A 8 57.68 18.30 74.43
CA PHE A 8 59.04 17.82 74.18
C PHE A 8 59.10 16.85 72.98
N HIS A 9 58.17 15.91 72.86
CA HIS A 9 58.10 14.99 71.71
C HIS A 9 57.72 15.71 70.42
N LEU A 10 56.78 16.65 70.48
CA LEU A 10 56.42 17.48 69.33
C LEU A 10 57.59 18.38 68.89
N PHE A 11 58.36 18.93 69.83
CA PHE A 11 59.58 19.69 69.54
C PHE A 11 60.66 18.83 68.88
N LEU A 12 60.90 17.61 69.38
CA LEU A 12 61.87 16.67 68.81
C LEU A 12 61.52 16.25 67.37
N LEU A 13 60.24 15.97 67.10
CA LEU A 13 59.75 15.68 65.74
C LEU A 13 59.83 16.90 64.82
N THR A 14 59.63 18.10 65.35
CA THR A 14 59.72 19.34 64.56
C THR A 14 61.17 19.71 64.23
N GLU A 15 62.14 19.40 65.08
CA GLU A 15 63.57 19.56 64.77
C GLU A 15 64.09 18.47 63.84
N LEU A 16 63.69 17.21 64.02
CA LEU A 16 64.02 16.12 63.08
C LEU A 16 63.46 16.38 61.66
N ALA A 17 62.32 17.07 61.56
CA ALA A 17 61.70 17.45 60.29
C ALA A 17 62.36 18.66 59.60
N LYS A 18 63.33 19.34 60.24
CA LYS A 18 64.05 20.48 59.64
C LYS A 18 65.30 20.07 58.87
N ASP A 19 65.79 18.85 59.07
CA ASP A 19 66.96 18.34 58.36
C ASP A 19 66.49 17.61 57.09
N GLU A 20 66.55 18.30 55.94
CA GLU A 20 65.92 17.87 54.68
C GLU A 20 66.56 16.59 54.06
N GLU A 21 67.68 16.09 54.59
CA GLU A 21 68.41 14.95 54.03
C GLU A 21 68.42 13.67 54.90
N SER A 22 67.69 13.60 56.01
CA SER A 22 67.66 12.37 56.83
C SER A 22 66.73 11.29 56.25
N SER A 23 67.21 10.05 56.20
CA SER A 23 66.55 8.89 55.56
C SER A 23 65.49 8.16 56.40
N ASP A 24 65.19 8.63 57.62
CA ASP A 24 64.31 7.91 58.56
C ASP A 24 62.90 8.53 58.67
N TYR A 25 62.25 8.69 57.52
CA TYR A 25 60.90 9.25 57.40
C TYR A 25 59.79 8.34 57.95
N ASP A 26 60.01 7.02 57.97
CA ASP A 26 59.06 6.04 58.51
C ASP A 26 58.98 6.12 60.06
N ALA A 27 60.08 6.47 60.73
CA ALA A 27 60.11 6.72 62.17
C ALA A 27 59.35 8.01 62.54
N LEU A 28 59.41 9.04 61.69
CA LEU A 28 58.65 10.30 61.82
C LEU A 28 57.13 10.08 61.63
N MET A 29 56.74 9.26 60.64
CA MET A 29 55.35 8.86 60.41
C MET A 29 54.77 8.03 61.57
N ALA A 30 55.53 7.05 62.07
CA ALA A 30 55.12 6.25 63.21
C ALA A 30 55.01 7.09 64.51
N GLY A 31 55.95 8.01 64.74
CA GLY A 31 55.93 8.92 65.90
C GLY A 31 54.77 9.92 65.87
N GLY A 32 54.45 10.48 64.69
CA GLY A 32 53.32 11.39 64.51
C GLY A 32 51.96 10.70 64.70
N LEU A 33 51.78 9.50 64.13
CA LEU A 33 50.56 8.70 64.34
C LEU A 33 50.41 8.27 65.80
N HIS A 34 51.51 7.85 66.45
CA HIS A 34 51.49 7.43 67.86
C HIS A 34 51.06 8.56 68.80
N LEU A 35 51.53 9.79 68.57
CA LEU A 35 51.12 10.97 69.36
C LEU A 35 49.66 11.38 69.13
N THR A 36 49.13 11.14 67.93
CA THR A 36 47.73 11.44 67.58
C THR A 36 46.76 10.43 68.20
N ILE A 37 47.21 9.19 68.42
CA ILE A 37 46.43 8.10 69.03
C ILE A 37 46.49 8.15 70.56
N GLN A 38 47.62 8.55 71.17
CA GLN A 38 47.77 8.54 72.64
C GLN A 38 47.18 9.76 73.37
N TYR A 39 46.92 10.88 72.71
CA TYR A 39 46.49 12.12 73.37
C TYR A 39 45.23 12.68 72.71
N GLU A 40 44.05 12.26 73.19
CA GLU A 40 42.74 12.63 72.63
C GLU A 40 42.33 14.11 72.86
N ASN A 41 43.06 14.86 73.70
CA ASN A 41 42.72 16.25 74.05
C ASN A 41 43.85 17.23 73.75
N LEU A 42 44.14 17.41 72.46
CA LEU A 42 45.12 18.40 71.98
C LEU A 42 44.53 19.81 71.97
N THR A 43 45.31 20.80 72.40
CA THR A 43 44.92 22.21 72.29
C THR A 43 44.94 22.66 70.82
N SER A 44 44.12 23.65 70.47
CA SER A 44 43.97 24.12 69.08
C SER A 44 45.27 24.55 68.42
N GLU A 45 46.23 25.08 69.19
CA GLU A 45 47.55 25.48 68.69
C GLU A 45 48.41 24.26 68.29
N SER A 46 48.36 23.18 69.07
CA SER A 46 49.08 21.94 68.78
C SER A 46 48.47 21.18 67.60
N LEU A 47 47.14 21.23 67.47
CA LEU A 47 46.42 20.66 66.32
C LEU A 47 46.75 21.41 65.01
N SER A 48 46.82 22.75 65.04
CA SER A 48 47.22 23.55 63.87
C SER A 48 48.65 23.24 63.41
N LYS A 49 49.60 23.07 64.34
CA LYS A 49 50.98 22.68 63.99
C LYS A 49 51.06 21.27 63.40
N LEU A 50 50.26 20.33 63.92
CA LEU A 50 50.16 18.97 63.38
C LEU A 50 49.56 18.95 61.97
N ILE A 51 48.54 19.77 61.73
CA ILE A 51 47.91 19.96 60.41
C ILE A 51 48.90 20.60 59.44
N GLU A 52 49.70 21.58 59.87
CA GLU A 52 50.73 22.20 59.02
C GLU A 52 51.84 21.21 58.65
N LEU A 53 52.25 20.35 59.60
CA LEU A 53 53.22 19.28 59.35
C LEU A 53 52.67 18.23 58.36
N ASN A 54 51.41 17.82 58.54
CA ASN A 54 50.71 16.90 57.64
C ASN A 54 50.51 17.50 56.24
N ARG A 55 50.29 18.81 56.16
CA ARG A 55 50.19 19.55 54.89
C ARG A 55 51.54 19.65 54.17
N LYS A 56 52.65 19.86 54.87
CA LYS A 56 54.01 19.82 54.28
C LYS A 56 54.37 18.41 53.80
N PHE A 57 54.01 17.38 54.56
CA PHE A 57 54.14 15.96 54.16
C PHE A 57 53.32 15.62 52.92
N THR A 58 52.07 16.08 52.86
CA THR A 58 51.17 15.88 51.72
C THR A 58 51.72 16.52 50.44
N VAL A 59 52.36 17.69 50.55
CA VAL A 59 52.99 18.38 49.42
C VAL A 59 54.24 17.62 48.91
N HIS A 60 55.05 17.06 49.81
CA HIS A 60 56.23 16.27 49.42
C HIS A 60 55.85 14.89 48.84
N MET A 61 54.88 14.20 49.43
CA MET A 61 54.31 12.95 48.88
C MET A 61 53.64 13.15 47.53
N ASN A 62 52.95 14.28 47.33
CA ASN A 62 52.42 14.65 46.03
C ASN A 62 53.55 14.90 45.00
N GLY A 63 54.71 15.40 45.41
CA GLY A 63 55.89 15.53 44.56
C GLY A 63 56.48 14.17 44.14
N ILE A 64 56.60 13.21 45.07
CA ILE A 64 57.10 11.86 44.79
C ILE A 64 56.11 11.06 43.95
N LEU A 65 54.81 11.15 44.24
CA LEU A 65 53.74 10.48 43.49
C LEU A 65 53.58 11.07 42.09
N TYR A 66 53.64 12.40 41.96
CA TYR A 66 53.66 13.07 40.66
C TYR A 66 54.90 12.66 39.86
N ASN A 67 56.08 12.53 40.48
CA ASN A 67 57.29 12.08 39.80
C ASN A 67 57.26 10.59 39.43
N LYS A 68 56.62 9.71 40.23
CA LYS A 68 56.41 8.29 39.89
C LYS A 68 55.37 8.11 38.77
N ILE A 69 54.26 8.86 38.81
CA ILE A 69 53.24 8.87 37.76
C ILE A 69 53.82 9.47 36.46
N LYS A 70 54.62 10.54 36.56
CA LYS A 70 55.34 11.16 35.43
C LYS A 70 56.47 10.30 34.86
N ALA A 71 57.10 9.44 35.68
CA ALA A 71 58.01 8.41 35.19
C ALA A 71 57.24 7.26 34.49
N ALA A 72 56.04 6.92 34.97
CA ALA A 72 55.17 5.89 34.41
C ALA A 72 54.41 6.33 33.14
N THR A 73 54.29 7.64 32.86
CA THR A 73 53.68 8.16 31.62
C THR A 73 54.46 7.84 30.34
N TYR A 74 55.63 7.19 30.44
CA TYR A 74 56.43 6.70 29.31
C TYR A 74 56.41 5.17 29.16
N LEU A 75 55.61 4.45 29.95
CA LEU A 75 55.47 2.99 29.91
C LEU A 75 54.20 2.52 29.18
N SER A 76 54.14 1.21 28.86
CA SER A 76 52.97 0.58 28.24
C SER A 76 51.76 0.61 29.19
N ILE A 77 50.53 0.63 28.65
CA ILE A 77 49.29 0.70 29.45
C ILE A 77 49.13 -0.53 30.38
N GLN A 78 49.66 -1.69 30.00
CA GLN A 78 49.66 -2.88 30.85
C GLN A 78 50.56 -2.74 32.09
N ASP A 79 51.69 -2.04 31.98
CA ASP A 79 52.57 -1.76 33.12
C ASP A 79 51.98 -0.68 34.03
N PHE A 80 51.27 0.29 33.45
CA PHE A 80 50.52 1.30 34.20
C PHE A 80 49.39 0.66 35.03
N VAL A 81 48.64 -0.29 34.47
CA VAL A 81 47.58 -1.02 35.18
C VAL A 81 48.14 -1.84 36.36
N LYS A 82 49.29 -2.53 36.20
CA LYS A 82 49.95 -3.26 37.30
C LYS A 82 50.47 -2.35 38.42
N ILE A 83 50.97 -1.17 38.07
CA ILE A 83 51.42 -0.17 39.06
C ILE A 83 50.22 0.42 39.81
N VAL A 84 49.11 0.68 39.12
CA VAL A 84 47.85 1.12 39.75
C VAL A 84 47.30 0.04 40.69
N GLU A 85 47.40 -1.23 40.30
CA GLU A 85 47.02 -2.38 41.13
C GLU A 85 47.79 -2.38 42.46
N GLN A 86 49.13 -2.23 42.42
CA GLN A 86 49.97 -2.10 43.62
C GLN A 86 49.69 -0.83 44.45
N ILE A 87 49.32 0.29 43.82
CA ILE A 87 49.03 1.55 44.50
C ILE A 87 47.64 1.54 45.16
N SER A 88 46.68 0.81 44.58
CA SER A 88 45.29 0.73 45.04
C SER A 88 45.08 -0.12 46.31
N GLU A 89 46.06 -0.95 46.68
CA GLU A 89 46.06 -1.74 47.92
C GLU A 89 46.42 -0.92 49.17
N GLN A 90 46.94 0.31 49.03
CA GLN A 90 47.29 1.17 50.16
C GLN A 90 46.17 2.13 50.56
N THR A 91 45.64 1.98 51.78
CA THR A 91 44.44 2.65 52.30
C THR A 91 44.52 4.18 52.30
N VAL A 92 45.71 4.76 52.50
CA VAL A 92 45.93 6.22 52.56
C VAL A 92 45.82 6.86 51.17
N LEU A 93 46.31 6.19 50.12
CA LEU A 93 46.22 6.64 48.73
C LEU A 93 44.78 6.60 48.20
N ARG A 94 43.97 5.63 48.67
CA ARG A 94 42.54 5.49 48.36
C ARG A 94 41.71 6.70 48.84
N ILE A 95 42.05 7.27 49.99
CA ILE A 95 41.39 8.47 50.55
C ILE A 95 41.84 9.74 49.80
N MET A 96 43.13 9.85 49.49
CA MET A 96 43.69 11.03 48.79
C MET A 96 43.23 11.17 47.32
N LEU A 97 42.99 10.06 46.63
CA LEU A 97 42.45 10.06 45.25
C LEU A 97 40.98 10.53 45.21
N ASN A 98 40.15 10.10 46.18
CA ASN A 98 38.77 10.56 46.30
C ASN A 98 38.68 12.07 46.60
N ASP A 99 39.54 12.61 47.47
CA ASP A 99 39.56 14.04 47.80
C ASP A 99 40.09 14.92 46.65
N SER A 100 41.00 14.40 45.83
CA SER A 100 41.59 15.14 44.70
C SER A 100 40.70 15.15 43.46
N LEU A 101 39.91 14.09 43.23
CA LEU A 101 39.02 13.94 42.07
C LEU A 101 37.62 14.54 42.28
N GLY A 102 37.23 14.82 43.53
CA GLY A 102 35.94 15.46 43.86
C GLY A 102 35.77 16.91 43.37
N LYS A 103 36.79 17.53 42.75
CA LYS A 103 36.67 18.87 42.14
C LYS A 103 36.49 18.75 40.63
N GLN A 104 35.23 18.88 40.19
CA GLN A 104 34.72 18.83 38.80
C GLN A 104 35.49 19.64 37.72
N LYS A 105 36.50 20.46 38.06
CA LYS A 105 37.22 21.32 37.10
C LYS A 105 38.49 20.74 36.50
N ILE A 106 39.03 19.61 37.00
CA ILE A 106 40.30 19.07 36.50
C ILE A 106 40.10 18.15 35.29
N SER A 107 39.01 17.38 35.24
CA SER A 107 38.76 16.38 34.17
C SER A 107 38.67 17.00 32.77
N GLU A 108 38.26 18.26 32.65
CA GLU A 108 38.15 19.00 31.39
C GLU A 108 39.51 19.45 30.81
N LEU A 109 40.57 19.53 31.63
CA LEU A 109 41.91 20.00 31.24
C LEU A 109 42.88 18.87 30.87
N ILE A 110 42.51 17.60 31.08
CA ILE A 110 43.39 16.44 30.81
C ILE A 110 43.10 15.84 29.42
N PRO A 111 44.12 15.46 28.63
CA PRO A 111 43.91 14.80 27.34
C PRO A 111 43.09 13.50 27.45
N VAL A 112 42.29 13.25 26.42
CA VAL A 112 41.24 12.21 26.35
C VAL A 112 41.72 10.80 26.75
N LYS A 113 42.95 10.43 26.37
CA LYS A 113 43.56 9.13 26.73
C LYS A 113 43.70 8.94 28.25
N TYR A 114 44.06 10.00 28.98
CA TYR A 114 44.23 9.95 30.44
C TYR A 114 42.91 9.99 31.19
N ARG A 115 41.87 10.60 30.59
CA ARG A 115 40.51 10.56 31.14
C ARG A 115 39.93 9.14 31.08
N ALA A 116 40.15 8.42 29.98
CA ALA A 116 39.77 7.01 29.86
C ALA A 116 40.50 6.12 30.89
N MET A 117 41.79 6.40 31.16
CA MET A 117 42.53 5.69 32.21
C MET A 117 41.92 5.93 33.61
N LEU A 118 41.54 7.17 33.95
CA LEU A 118 40.89 7.48 35.21
C LEU A 118 39.56 6.71 35.38
N TYR A 119 38.76 6.59 34.32
CA TYR A 119 37.54 5.80 34.36
C TYR A 119 37.80 4.29 34.57
N ILE A 120 38.90 3.75 34.05
CA ILE A 120 39.31 2.35 34.33
C ILE A 120 39.72 2.18 35.81
N ILE A 121 40.38 3.19 36.40
CA ILE A 121 40.74 3.18 37.83
C ILE A 121 39.49 3.27 38.71
N GLU A 122 38.56 4.18 38.39
CA GLU A 122 37.25 4.27 39.06
C GLU A 122 36.49 2.95 38.97
N ALA A 123 36.52 2.29 37.80
CA ALA A 123 35.90 0.99 37.63
C ALA A 123 36.48 -0.08 38.55
N GLN A 124 37.81 -0.11 38.75
CA GLN A 124 38.45 -1.05 39.67
C GLN A 124 38.10 -0.76 41.13
N ILE A 125 38.03 0.51 41.51
CA ILE A 125 37.63 0.92 42.87
C ILE A 125 36.19 0.48 43.15
N TYR A 126 35.25 0.74 42.24
CA TYR A 126 33.87 0.30 42.39
C TYR A 126 33.73 -1.22 42.40
N LYS A 127 34.58 -1.94 41.67
CA LYS A 127 34.64 -3.41 41.72
C LYS A 127 35.09 -3.90 43.10
N LEU A 128 36.13 -3.31 43.69
CA LEU A 128 36.61 -3.65 45.04
C LEU A 128 35.57 -3.32 46.13
N GLU A 129 34.64 -2.41 45.83
CA GLU A 129 33.50 -2.07 46.70
C GLU A 129 32.26 -2.95 46.47
N ASN A 130 32.37 -4.00 45.65
CA ASN A 130 31.26 -4.84 45.19
C ASN A 130 30.14 -4.07 44.46
N ASN A 131 30.41 -2.87 43.93
CA ASN A 131 29.48 -2.07 43.15
C ASN A 131 29.72 -2.29 41.64
N ILE A 132 29.32 -3.47 41.16
CA ILE A 132 29.62 -3.94 39.80
C ILE A 132 28.93 -3.08 38.73
N SER A 133 27.75 -2.53 39.00
CA SER A 133 27.02 -1.68 38.05
C SER A 133 27.76 -0.35 37.77
N GLN A 134 28.21 0.33 38.82
CA GLN A 134 29.07 1.53 38.68
C GLN A 134 30.39 1.17 38.01
N SER A 135 30.98 0.02 38.36
CA SER A 135 32.22 -0.47 37.72
C SER A 135 32.06 -0.62 36.20
N LEU A 136 31.01 -1.31 35.74
CA LEU A 136 30.71 -1.49 34.31
C LEU A 136 30.38 -0.17 33.61
N THR A 137 29.66 0.72 34.28
CA THR A 137 29.37 2.08 33.76
C THR A 137 30.66 2.85 33.52
N LYS A 138 31.62 2.79 34.45
CA LYS A 138 32.93 3.44 34.31
C LYS A 138 33.80 2.81 33.24
N LEU A 139 33.79 1.49 33.05
CA LEU A 139 34.45 0.85 31.91
C LEU A 139 33.82 1.29 30.57
N HIS A 140 32.51 1.46 30.53
CA HIS A 140 31.82 1.95 29.34
C HIS A 140 32.13 3.44 29.08
N GLU A 141 32.17 4.29 30.12
CA GLU A 141 32.62 5.69 30.02
C GLU A 141 34.07 5.76 29.52
N ALA A 142 34.96 4.84 29.93
CA ALA A 142 36.32 4.74 29.42
C ALA A 142 36.37 4.47 27.90
N LEU A 143 35.56 3.50 27.44
CA LEU A 143 35.45 3.13 26.02
C LEU A 143 34.85 4.25 25.17
N LEU A 144 33.81 4.93 25.67
CA LEU A 144 33.20 6.08 24.99
C LEU A 144 34.14 7.28 24.96
N CYS A 145 34.92 7.46 26.02
CA CYS A 145 35.86 8.56 26.14
C CYS A 145 37.06 8.39 25.18
N CYS A 146 37.72 7.22 25.13
CA CYS A 146 38.89 7.01 24.28
C CYS A 146 38.93 5.57 23.70
N PRO A 147 38.28 5.30 22.55
CA PRO A 147 38.17 3.96 21.97
C PRO A 147 39.42 3.59 21.15
N ILE A 148 40.59 3.58 21.77
CA ILE A 148 41.85 3.11 21.16
C ILE A 148 42.18 1.70 21.63
N ASP A 149 42.95 0.95 20.83
CA ASP A 149 43.22 -0.48 21.06
C ASP A 149 43.75 -0.76 22.47
N ASP A 150 44.64 0.08 23.00
CA ASP A 150 45.18 -0.05 24.36
C ASP A 150 44.09 0.02 25.47
N VAL A 151 43.07 0.87 25.30
CA VAL A 151 41.96 1.05 26.27
C VAL A 151 40.97 -0.09 26.14
N ILE A 152 40.72 -0.54 24.91
CA ILE A 152 39.87 -1.69 24.62
C ILE A 152 40.49 -2.96 25.20
N GLU A 153 41.79 -3.16 25.06
CA GLU A 153 42.51 -4.32 25.59
C GLU A 153 42.55 -4.31 27.12
N ALA A 154 42.68 -3.13 27.76
CA ALA A 154 42.60 -2.98 29.21
C ALA A 154 41.19 -3.27 29.75
N VAL A 155 40.14 -2.81 29.06
CA VAL A 155 38.74 -3.10 29.43
C VAL A 155 38.41 -4.59 29.18
N ASP A 156 38.87 -5.17 28.08
CA ASP A 156 38.72 -6.60 27.80
C ASP A 156 39.45 -7.47 28.83
N TYR A 157 40.68 -7.09 29.23
CA TYR A 157 41.39 -7.75 30.33
C TYR A 157 40.60 -7.69 31.65
N PHE A 158 39.99 -6.54 31.96
CA PHE A 158 39.17 -6.35 33.14
C PHE A 158 37.90 -7.23 33.14
N LEU A 159 37.24 -7.35 31.98
CA LEU A 159 36.01 -8.13 31.79
C LEU A 159 36.25 -9.65 31.81
N ARG A 160 37.46 -10.11 31.48
CA ARG A 160 37.82 -11.54 31.43
C ARG A 160 38.06 -12.21 32.80
N GLN A 161 38.08 -11.45 33.89
CA GLN A 161 38.54 -11.94 35.21
C GLN A 161 37.46 -12.59 36.11
N VAL A 162 36.16 -12.67 35.76
CA VAL A 162 35.11 -13.21 36.68
C VAL A 162 34.02 -14.05 35.97
N TYR A 163 33.57 -15.12 36.64
CA TYR A 163 32.53 -16.09 36.25
C TYR A 163 31.21 -15.44 35.78
N PHE A 164 30.96 -15.50 34.47
CA PHE A 164 29.94 -14.73 33.76
C PHE A 164 28.48 -15.21 33.94
N HIS A 165 28.26 -16.44 34.45
CA HIS A 165 26.91 -17.04 34.53
C HIS A 165 26.11 -16.55 35.76
N GLU A 166 26.75 -16.42 36.92
CA GLU A 166 26.14 -15.82 38.12
C GLU A 166 25.99 -14.31 37.95
N THR A 167 26.92 -13.65 37.26
CA THR A 167 26.88 -12.20 36.99
C THR A 167 25.73 -11.81 36.06
N ILE A 168 25.42 -12.56 35.00
CA ILE A 168 24.25 -12.24 34.13
C ILE A 168 22.94 -12.37 34.92
N VAL A 169 22.82 -13.40 35.76
CA VAL A 169 21.65 -13.60 36.63
C VAL A 169 21.56 -12.50 37.68
N GLN A 170 22.69 -12.12 38.29
CA GLN A 170 22.74 -11.06 39.30
C GLN A 170 22.53 -9.68 38.68
N THR A 171 23.02 -9.41 37.46
CA THR A 171 22.77 -8.16 36.71
C THR A 171 21.31 -8.05 36.30
N LEU A 172 20.65 -9.13 35.85
CA LEU A 172 19.20 -9.13 35.60
C LEU A 172 18.41 -8.85 36.89
N VAL A 173 18.81 -9.44 38.01
CA VAL A 173 18.19 -9.20 39.33
C VAL A 173 18.45 -7.78 39.83
N ASP A 174 19.66 -7.25 39.63
CA ASP A 174 20.06 -5.91 40.06
C ASP A 174 19.49 -4.82 39.15
N ASP A 175 19.27 -5.09 37.86
CA ASP A 175 18.54 -4.21 36.94
C ASP A 175 17.06 -4.12 37.33
N VAL A 176 16.43 -5.26 37.69
CA VAL A 176 15.07 -5.30 38.23
C VAL A 176 14.97 -4.54 39.57
N ARG A 177 15.97 -4.69 40.47
CA ARG A 177 16.06 -3.92 41.71
C ARG A 177 16.30 -2.42 41.47
N SER A 178 17.13 -2.07 40.49
CA SER A 178 17.44 -0.68 40.13
C SER A 178 16.22 0.03 39.54
N ILE A 179 15.42 -0.67 38.73
CA ILE A 179 14.11 -0.21 38.26
C ILE A 179 13.16 0.02 39.44
N LYS A 180 13.12 -0.89 40.44
CA LYS A 180 12.31 -0.73 41.66
C LYS A 180 12.75 0.49 42.50
N VAL A 181 14.06 0.73 42.63
CA VAL A 181 14.61 1.91 43.32
C VAL A 181 14.27 3.19 42.56
N TYR A 182 14.39 3.20 41.23
CA TYR A 182 14.03 4.34 40.39
C TYR A 182 12.54 4.68 40.48
N LEU A 183 11.66 3.68 40.39
CA LEU A 183 10.20 3.85 40.50
C LEU A 183 9.75 4.33 41.90
N ASN A 184 10.48 3.94 42.96
CA ASN A 184 10.27 4.46 44.31
C ASN A 184 10.69 5.93 44.45
N GLN A 185 11.76 6.34 43.75
CA GLN A 185 12.28 7.70 43.79
C GLN A 185 11.46 8.69 42.96
N THR A 186 10.78 8.25 41.90
CA THR A 186 9.93 9.09 41.03
C THR A 186 8.51 9.31 41.57
N GLY A 187 8.20 8.89 42.81
CA GLY A 187 6.89 9.09 43.43
C GLY A 187 5.81 8.09 42.99
N SER A 188 6.19 7.03 42.26
CA SER A 188 5.30 5.96 41.81
C SER A 188 5.27 4.77 42.79
N SER A 189 5.15 5.05 44.09
CA SER A 189 5.25 4.05 45.17
C SER A 189 4.23 2.91 45.07
N ASN A 190 3.05 3.16 44.48
CA ASN A 190 2.06 2.11 44.19
C ASN A 190 2.52 1.14 43.07
N LEU A 191 3.36 1.59 42.13
CA LEU A 191 3.92 0.74 41.07
C LEU A 191 5.07 -0.13 41.61
N ALA A 192 5.92 0.43 42.47
CA ALA A 192 7.05 -0.27 43.09
C ALA A 192 6.64 -1.36 44.11
N ASN A 193 5.49 -1.20 44.76
CA ASN A 193 4.92 -2.21 45.66
C ASN A 193 4.17 -3.33 44.91
N THR A 194 3.84 -3.15 43.63
CA THR A 194 3.06 -4.10 42.81
C THR A 194 3.92 -4.82 41.76
N ILE A 195 5.08 -4.25 41.36
CA ILE A 195 6.04 -4.88 40.43
C ILE A 195 6.95 -5.84 41.21
N LEU A 196 6.47 -7.05 41.51
CA LEU A 196 7.23 -8.15 42.13
C LEU A 196 7.45 -7.98 43.64
N THR A 197 6.62 -8.66 44.44
CA THR A 197 7.07 -9.19 45.73
C THR A 197 8.15 -10.25 45.47
N ASP A 198 9.09 -10.46 46.40
CA ASP A 198 10.16 -11.47 46.24
C ASP A 198 9.59 -12.87 45.95
N ASP A 199 8.32 -13.11 46.33
CA ASP A 199 7.56 -14.35 46.09
C ASP A 199 7.00 -14.49 44.65
N GLN A 200 7.11 -13.46 43.79
CA GLN A 200 6.61 -13.41 42.40
C GLN A 200 7.71 -13.32 41.32
N LEU A 201 8.98 -13.36 41.73
CA LEU A 201 10.08 -13.69 40.84
C LEU A 201 9.82 -15.08 40.24
N PRO A 202 10.13 -15.33 38.95
CA PRO A 202 9.97 -16.66 38.37
C PRO A 202 10.66 -17.68 39.27
N ASP A 203 10.00 -18.78 39.61
CA ASP A 203 10.65 -19.87 40.33
C ASP A 203 11.75 -20.45 39.43
N MET A 204 12.97 -19.92 39.62
CA MET A 204 14.18 -20.27 38.87
C MET A 204 14.52 -21.76 39.02
N THR A 205 13.94 -22.45 40.00
CA THR A 205 14.09 -23.90 40.18
C THR A 205 13.19 -24.73 39.26
N LEU A 206 12.04 -24.19 38.82
CA LEU A 206 11.12 -24.85 37.89
C LEU A 206 11.53 -24.68 36.42
N SER A 207 12.08 -23.52 36.02
CA SER A 207 12.61 -23.31 34.66
C SER A 207 13.94 -24.04 34.44
N GLY A 208 14.84 -24.03 35.44
CA GLY A 208 16.12 -24.72 35.38
C GLY A 208 16.01 -26.25 35.30
N ASN A 209 15.01 -26.86 35.96
CA ASN A 209 14.80 -28.32 35.92
C ASN A 209 14.04 -28.80 34.68
N GLY A 210 13.20 -27.95 34.07
CA GLY A 210 12.54 -28.22 32.79
C GLY A 210 13.49 -28.07 31.58
N LEU A 211 14.28 -26.99 31.53
CA LEU A 211 15.23 -26.71 30.45
C LEU A 211 16.45 -27.66 30.46
N LYS A 212 16.93 -28.12 31.62
CA LYS A 212 18.03 -29.11 31.70
C LYS A 212 17.68 -30.49 31.11
N LYS A 213 16.40 -30.80 30.91
CA LYS A 213 15.92 -32.11 30.43
C LYS A 213 15.55 -32.15 28.94
N THR A 214 15.60 -31.03 28.21
CA THR A 214 15.25 -31.06 26.78
C THR A 214 16.42 -31.61 25.93
N PRO A 215 16.18 -32.66 25.12
CA PRO A 215 17.22 -33.23 24.25
C PRO A 215 17.85 -32.21 23.30
N LEU A 216 17.07 -31.21 22.85
CA LEU A 216 17.52 -30.12 22.00
C LEU A 216 18.59 -29.25 22.66
N LEU A 217 18.40 -28.85 23.91
CA LEU A 217 19.38 -28.02 24.64
C LEU A 217 20.69 -28.76 24.89
N ASN A 218 20.61 -30.05 25.22
CA ASN A 218 21.80 -30.89 25.38
C ASN A 218 22.54 -31.10 24.06
N MET A 219 21.81 -31.20 22.95
CA MET A 219 22.36 -31.30 21.61
C MET A 219 23.08 -30.01 21.19
N ILE A 220 22.43 -28.84 21.33
CA ILE A 220 23.02 -27.52 21.06
C ILE A 220 24.29 -27.33 21.89
N ARG A 221 24.21 -27.56 23.20
CA ARG A 221 25.35 -27.43 24.11
C ARG A 221 26.51 -28.34 23.73
N LYS A 222 26.23 -29.57 23.27
CA LYS A 222 27.24 -30.52 22.81
C LYS A 222 27.94 -30.03 21.54
N TYR A 223 27.17 -29.60 20.53
CA TYR A 223 27.72 -29.08 19.28
C TYR A 223 28.50 -27.79 19.48
N GLU A 224 27.98 -26.83 20.26
CA GLU A 224 28.65 -25.58 20.56
C GLU A 224 29.97 -25.81 21.33
N ARG A 225 30.01 -26.75 22.27
CA ARG A 225 31.26 -27.19 22.92
C ARG A 225 32.24 -27.83 21.93
N ALA A 226 31.75 -28.59 20.95
CA ALA A 226 32.60 -29.20 19.92
C ALA A 226 33.23 -28.13 19.03
N ILE A 227 32.43 -27.15 18.57
CA ILE A 227 32.88 -25.99 17.79
C ILE A 227 33.98 -25.25 18.58
N ILE A 228 33.72 -24.90 19.84
CA ILE A 228 34.70 -24.18 20.69
C ILE A 228 35.99 -24.99 20.90
N LYS A 229 35.87 -26.30 21.16
CA LYS A 229 37.01 -27.16 21.49
C LYS A 229 37.90 -27.44 20.27
N GLN A 230 37.31 -27.57 19.09
CA GLN A 230 38.05 -27.88 17.87
C GLN A 230 38.72 -26.65 17.23
N MET A 231 38.29 -25.43 17.55
CA MET A 231 38.52 -24.28 16.67
C MET A 231 39.24 -23.11 17.32
N LYS A 232 40.15 -23.38 18.26
CA LYS A 232 40.90 -22.34 18.97
C LYS A 232 41.65 -21.36 18.03
N ASN A 233 41.84 -21.68 16.73
CA ASN A 233 42.42 -20.81 15.70
C ASN A 233 41.79 -20.94 14.28
N ASP A 234 40.66 -21.61 14.08
CA ASP A 234 40.07 -21.84 12.73
C ASP A 234 38.68 -21.21 12.60
N HIS A 235 38.66 -19.92 12.26
CA HIS A 235 37.42 -19.15 12.19
C HIS A 235 36.54 -19.53 11.00
N MET A 236 37.09 -20.07 9.92
CA MET A 236 36.29 -20.44 8.74
C MET A 236 35.42 -21.65 9.03
N ASN A 237 36.02 -22.71 9.56
CA ASN A 237 35.25 -23.89 9.93
C ASN A 237 34.28 -23.60 11.08
N ALA A 238 34.61 -22.65 11.98
CA ALA A 238 33.68 -22.20 13.02
C ALA A 238 32.45 -21.51 12.44
N ALA A 239 32.64 -20.59 11.50
CA ALA A 239 31.54 -19.90 10.84
C ALA A 239 30.61 -20.90 10.12
N LEU A 240 31.18 -21.83 9.35
CA LEU A 240 30.43 -22.86 8.65
C LEU A 240 29.71 -23.81 9.61
N SER A 241 30.35 -24.21 10.72
CA SER A 241 29.74 -25.11 11.71
C SER A 241 28.55 -24.47 12.43
N TYR A 242 28.58 -23.15 12.67
CA TYR A 242 27.41 -22.44 13.19
C TYR A 242 26.27 -22.38 12.16
N ILE A 243 26.59 -22.17 10.88
CA ILE A 243 25.59 -22.25 9.80
C ILE A 243 25.00 -23.66 9.75
N ASP A 244 25.80 -24.72 9.81
CA ASP A 244 25.31 -26.10 9.85
C ASP A 244 24.45 -26.38 11.09
N LEU A 245 24.84 -25.86 12.25
CA LEU A 245 24.05 -25.96 13.48
C LEU A 245 22.68 -25.29 13.33
N SER A 246 22.59 -24.18 12.56
CA SER A 246 21.30 -23.54 12.27
C SER A 246 20.37 -24.46 11.47
N MET A 247 20.90 -25.33 10.61
CA MET A 247 20.08 -26.31 9.86
C MET A 247 19.60 -27.47 10.74
N ALA A 248 20.31 -27.77 11.83
CA ALA A 248 19.96 -28.84 12.76
C ALA A 248 18.97 -28.41 13.86
N VAL A 249 18.81 -27.10 14.09
CA VAL A 249 17.96 -26.54 15.14
C VAL A 249 16.67 -25.99 14.55
N LYS A 250 15.53 -26.30 15.18
CA LYS A 250 14.21 -25.80 14.76
C LYS A 250 13.81 -24.49 15.45
N ASP A 251 14.51 -24.14 16.51
CA ASP A 251 14.27 -22.93 17.29
C ASP A 251 14.89 -21.71 16.61
N LEU A 252 14.10 -20.65 16.43
CA LEU A 252 14.53 -19.49 15.67
C LEU A 252 15.56 -18.63 16.40
N THR A 253 15.44 -18.48 17.71
CA THR A 253 16.42 -17.74 18.52
C THR A 253 17.80 -18.36 18.39
N CYS A 254 17.87 -19.70 18.35
CA CYS A 254 19.11 -20.41 18.05
C CYS A 254 19.60 -20.21 16.62
N ILE A 255 18.72 -20.29 15.61
CA ILE A 255 19.09 -20.05 14.21
C ILE A 255 19.72 -18.66 14.06
N LEU A 256 19.07 -17.62 14.61
CA LEU A 256 19.54 -16.25 14.53
C LEU A 256 20.82 -16.02 15.33
N SER A 257 20.93 -16.65 16.51
CA SER A 257 22.18 -16.66 17.28
C SER A 257 23.34 -17.27 16.48
N ASN A 258 23.11 -18.39 15.81
CA ASN A 258 24.11 -19.05 14.99
C ASN A 258 24.56 -18.17 13.82
N PHE A 259 23.64 -17.45 13.16
CA PHE A 259 24.00 -16.48 12.12
C PHE A 259 24.83 -15.31 12.65
N VAL A 260 24.52 -14.83 13.86
CA VAL A 260 25.32 -13.80 14.54
C VAL A 260 26.74 -14.32 14.84
N LEU A 261 26.85 -15.53 15.40
CA LEU A 261 28.15 -16.14 15.72
C LEU A 261 28.97 -16.43 14.46
N ALA A 262 28.34 -16.94 13.41
CA ALA A 262 28.98 -17.13 12.11
C ALA A 262 29.52 -15.80 11.55
N SER A 263 28.72 -14.73 11.61
CA SER A 263 29.11 -13.39 11.16
C SER A 263 30.29 -12.83 11.96
N LEU A 264 30.36 -13.09 13.27
CA LEU A 264 31.50 -12.73 14.12
C LEU A 264 32.78 -13.47 13.68
N HIS A 265 32.69 -14.76 13.39
CA HIS A 265 33.83 -15.53 12.89
C HIS A 265 34.31 -15.05 11.50
N PHE A 266 33.39 -14.69 10.60
CA PHE A 266 33.77 -14.05 9.33
C PHE A 266 34.44 -12.69 9.55
N TYR A 267 33.99 -11.91 10.55
CA TYR A 267 34.64 -10.65 10.89
C TYR A 267 36.06 -10.85 11.44
N GLU A 268 36.30 -11.89 12.24
CA GLU A 268 37.67 -12.24 12.68
C GLU A 268 38.55 -12.69 11.50
N LEU A 269 38.02 -13.47 10.56
CA LEU A 269 38.74 -13.80 9.31
C LEU A 269 39.12 -12.55 8.52
N MET A 270 38.23 -11.55 8.49
CA MET A 270 38.55 -10.28 7.83
C MET A 270 39.73 -9.58 8.50
N LYS A 271 39.87 -9.61 9.83
CA LYS A 271 41.03 -9.02 10.50
C LYS A 271 42.35 -9.74 10.19
N GLN A 272 42.28 -11.03 9.88
CA GLN A 272 43.44 -11.90 9.66
C GLN A 272 43.94 -11.91 8.21
N THR A 273 43.13 -11.48 7.24
CA THR A 273 43.47 -11.53 5.82
C THR A 273 43.91 -10.17 5.28
N SER A 274 44.96 -10.17 4.46
CA SER A 274 45.41 -9.01 3.68
C SER A 274 44.90 -9.04 2.23
N ASP A 275 44.24 -10.12 1.81
CA ASP A 275 43.67 -10.28 0.47
C ASP A 275 42.35 -9.51 0.34
N THR A 276 42.34 -8.51 -0.55
CA THR A 276 41.18 -7.64 -0.80
C THR A 276 39.97 -8.41 -1.32
N SER A 277 40.15 -9.47 -2.12
CA SER A 277 39.04 -10.27 -2.64
C SER A 277 38.40 -11.11 -1.54
N LYS A 278 39.22 -11.68 -0.63
CA LYS A 278 38.70 -12.38 0.56
C LYS A 278 37.98 -11.44 1.51
N LEU A 279 38.53 -10.24 1.76
CA LEU A 279 37.86 -9.20 2.57
C LEU A 279 36.50 -8.83 1.99
N TYR A 280 36.43 -8.63 0.67
CA TYR A 280 35.17 -8.33 -0.02
C TYR A 280 34.16 -9.47 0.12
N ALA A 281 34.60 -10.72 -0.09
CA ALA A 281 33.74 -11.90 0.04
C ALA A 281 33.19 -12.06 1.47
N TYR A 282 34.06 -12.02 2.49
CA TYR A 282 33.63 -12.15 3.89
C TYR A 282 32.70 -11.00 4.31
N ARG A 283 32.96 -9.77 3.87
CA ARG A 283 32.06 -8.64 4.10
C ARG A 283 30.67 -8.92 3.53
N ASN A 284 30.59 -9.38 2.29
CA ASN A 284 29.29 -9.64 1.65
C ASN A 284 28.54 -10.78 2.35
N VAL A 285 29.24 -11.85 2.76
CA VAL A 285 28.62 -12.92 3.56
C VAL A 285 28.05 -12.39 4.87
N ILE A 286 28.78 -11.52 5.59
CA ILE A 286 28.26 -10.87 6.81
C ILE A 286 27.01 -10.05 6.49
N ILE A 287 26.99 -9.31 5.39
CA ILE A 287 25.83 -8.49 4.99
C ILE A 287 24.63 -9.37 4.66
N ASP A 288 24.83 -10.47 3.93
CA ASP A 288 23.77 -11.42 3.60
C ASP A 288 23.19 -12.07 4.87
N LEU A 289 24.05 -12.50 5.80
CA LEU A 289 23.63 -13.01 7.10
C LEU A 289 22.88 -11.97 7.93
N VAL A 290 23.33 -10.70 7.92
CA VAL A 290 22.64 -9.58 8.59
C VAL A 290 21.27 -9.32 7.98
N VAL A 291 21.11 -9.43 6.66
CA VAL A 291 19.81 -9.31 5.99
C VAL A 291 18.87 -10.45 6.41
N GLN A 292 19.38 -11.68 6.53
CA GLN A 292 18.59 -12.81 7.04
C GLN A 292 18.22 -12.63 8.52
N ILE A 293 19.16 -12.15 9.35
CA ILE A 293 18.88 -11.82 10.75
C ILE A 293 17.77 -10.77 10.82
N PHE A 294 17.87 -9.72 10.02
CA PHE A 294 16.89 -8.63 9.99
C PHE A 294 15.49 -9.10 9.56
N SER A 295 15.42 -9.92 8.51
CA SER A 295 14.15 -10.39 7.96
C SER A 295 13.44 -11.38 8.89
N LEU A 296 14.18 -12.26 9.56
CA LEU A 296 13.64 -13.29 10.45
C LEU A 296 13.30 -12.73 11.84
N SER A 297 14.13 -11.84 12.41
CA SER A 297 13.88 -11.34 13.77
C SER A 297 12.58 -10.54 13.88
N ARG A 298 12.30 -9.64 12.90
CA ARG A 298 11.07 -8.82 12.85
C ARG A 298 9.78 -9.66 12.89
N ARG A 299 9.85 -10.91 12.43
CA ARG A 299 8.67 -11.75 12.21
C ARG A 299 8.32 -12.61 13.41
N TYR A 300 9.29 -12.92 14.26
CA TYR A 300 9.18 -14.08 15.15
C TYR A 300 9.80 -13.86 16.53
N LEU A 301 10.76 -12.94 16.67
CA LEU A 301 11.37 -12.70 17.97
C LEU A 301 10.52 -11.73 18.77
N ALA A 302 10.44 -11.97 20.08
CA ALA A 302 9.94 -10.98 21.00
C ALA A 302 10.87 -9.74 21.02
N PRO A 303 10.34 -8.54 21.31
CA PRO A 303 11.10 -7.28 21.26
C PRO A 303 12.46 -7.27 21.95
N HIS A 304 12.60 -8.02 23.05
CA HIS A 304 13.86 -8.11 23.81
C HIS A 304 14.96 -8.90 23.09
N MET A 305 14.59 -9.96 22.34
CA MET A 305 15.54 -10.68 21.49
C MET A 305 15.79 -9.95 20.18
N GLU A 306 14.77 -9.27 19.63
CA GLU A 306 14.89 -8.46 18.43
C GLU A 306 15.92 -7.33 18.61
N ILE A 307 15.84 -6.57 19.71
CA ILE A 307 16.83 -5.51 19.99
C ILE A 307 18.24 -6.07 20.19
N TYR A 308 18.36 -7.25 20.83
CA TYR A 308 19.63 -7.91 21.05
C TYR A 308 20.32 -8.24 19.72
N VAL A 309 19.61 -8.94 18.81
CA VAL A 309 20.20 -9.32 17.51
C VAL A 309 20.44 -8.11 16.62
N PHE A 310 19.59 -7.08 16.66
CA PHE A 310 19.77 -5.85 15.88
C PHE A 310 21.00 -5.06 16.28
N LYS A 311 21.28 -4.92 17.57
CA LYS A 311 22.50 -4.22 18.03
C LYS A 311 23.76 -4.91 17.51
N ILE A 312 23.77 -6.24 17.51
CA ILE A 312 24.92 -7.01 17.04
C ILE A 312 25.03 -6.93 15.50
N ALA A 313 23.91 -7.12 14.79
CA ALA A 313 23.85 -7.01 13.33
C ALA A 313 24.30 -5.63 12.83
N PHE A 314 23.84 -4.56 13.48
CA PHE A 314 24.25 -3.18 13.20
C PHE A 314 25.76 -2.98 13.41
N THR A 315 26.29 -3.46 14.53
CA THR A 315 27.72 -3.39 14.85
C THR A 315 28.56 -4.14 13.83
N LEU A 316 28.18 -5.37 13.49
CA LEU A 316 28.88 -6.21 12.52
C LEU A 316 28.92 -5.57 11.14
N MET A 317 27.80 -5.03 10.67
CA MET A 317 27.72 -4.38 9.36
C MET A 317 28.57 -3.10 9.29
N ILE A 318 28.59 -2.29 10.36
CA ILE A 318 29.47 -1.11 10.45
C ILE A 318 30.94 -1.51 10.50
N LYS A 319 31.31 -2.41 11.42
CA LYS A 319 32.71 -2.78 11.65
C LYS A 319 33.32 -3.49 10.45
N SER A 320 32.62 -4.44 9.84
CA SER A 320 33.06 -5.10 8.60
C SER A 320 33.25 -4.09 7.45
N THR A 321 32.34 -3.13 7.30
CA THR A 321 32.45 -2.09 6.28
C THR A 321 33.61 -1.13 6.56
N GLN A 322 33.81 -0.72 7.82
CA GLN A 322 34.94 0.12 8.22
C GLN A 322 36.28 -0.56 7.96
N LEU A 323 36.40 -1.84 8.30
CA LEU A 323 37.62 -2.62 8.08
C LEU A 323 37.94 -2.75 6.58
N PHE A 324 36.92 -3.00 5.75
CA PHE A 324 37.10 -3.05 4.30
C PHE A 324 37.52 -1.69 3.73
N GLN A 325 36.92 -0.60 4.22
CA GLN A 325 37.26 0.75 3.80
C GLN A 325 38.68 1.18 4.19
N SER A 326 39.12 0.87 5.42
CA SER A 326 40.48 1.19 5.86
C SER A 326 41.50 0.45 4.98
N HIS A 327 41.24 -0.83 4.67
CA HIS A 327 42.07 -1.62 3.78
C HIS A 327 42.13 -1.06 2.35
N ILE A 328 41.00 -0.69 1.74
CA ILE A 328 41.00 -0.07 0.40
C ILE A 328 41.78 1.25 0.40
N LYS A 329 41.62 2.08 1.45
CA LYS A 329 42.34 3.35 1.55
C LYS A 329 43.85 3.15 1.65
N SER A 330 44.31 2.16 2.43
CA SER A 330 45.74 1.83 2.51
C SER A 330 46.28 1.29 1.17
N THR A 331 45.51 0.48 0.45
CA THR A 331 45.95 -0.10 -0.84
C THR A 331 45.93 0.95 -1.98
N LYS A 332 45.03 1.94 -1.94
CA LYS A 332 45.00 3.06 -2.90
C LYS A 332 46.15 4.05 -2.72
N GLN A 333 46.60 4.30 -1.48
CA GLN A 333 47.80 5.11 -1.24
C GLN A 333 49.07 4.49 -1.86
N LEU A 334 49.09 3.17 -2.06
CA LEU A 334 50.20 2.45 -2.71
C LEU A 334 50.11 2.42 -4.25
N THR A 335 48.96 2.74 -4.86
CA THR A 335 48.69 2.49 -6.30
C THR A 335 48.32 3.73 -7.12
N GLY A 336 48.26 4.93 -6.53
CA GLY A 336 48.31 6.21 -7.25
C GLY A 336 47.10 6.63 -8.10
N ASN A 337 46.03 5.82 -8.21
CA ASN A 337 44.89 6.12 -9.08
C ASN A 337 43.68 6.70 -8.31
N GLN A 338 43.37 7.98 -8.52
CA GLN A 338 42.40 8.76 -7.72
C GLN A 338 40.94 8.79 -8.21
N ASN A 339 40.58 8.19 -9.35
CA ASN A 339 39.29 8.49 -10.02
C ASN A 339 38.13 7.48 -9.86
N GLN A 340 38.09 6.65 -8.82
CA GLN A 340 36.90 5.83 -8.53
C GLN A 340 36.56 5.82 -7.04
N THR A 341 35.81 6.81 -6.59
CA THR A 341 35.07 6.80 -5.31
C THR A 341 33.58 6.72 -5.60
N GLN A 342 33.13 5.57 -6.08
CA GLN A 342 31.71 5.22 -6.03
C GLN A 342 31.42 4.60 -4.64
N LEU A 343 30.29 4.99 -4.05
CA LEU A 343 29.88 4.61 -2.70
C LEU A 343 29.96 3.09 -2.46
N LEU A 344 30.87 2.66 -1.58
CA LEU A 344 31.06 1.25 -1.17
C LEU A 344 29.89 0.67 -0.38
N ILE A 345 29.05 1.53 0.20
CA ILE A 345 27.78 1.14 0.79
C ILE A 345 26.71 1.31 -0.28
N THR A 346 26.12 0.20 -0.72
CA THR A 346 25.03 0.24 -1.70
C THR A 346 23.85 1.02 -1.12
N LYS A 347 22.98 1.56 -1.98
CA LYS A 347 21.74 2.23 -1.55
C LYS A 347 20.93 1.34 -0.60
N GLN A 348 20.86 0.05 -0.90
CA GLN A 348 20.21 -0.99 -0.09
C GLN A 348 20.85 -1.15 1.30
N GLN A 349 22.19 -1.19 1.38
CA GLN A 349 22.89 -1.31 2.67
C GLN A 349 22.68 -0.09 3.58
N LYS A 350 22.62 1.12 3.01
CA LYS A 350 22.28 2.33 3.77
C LYS A 350 20.87 2.27 4.33
N LEU A 351 19.93 1.75 3.54
CA LEU A 351 18.55 1.57 3.97
C LEU A 351 18.48 0.59 5.14
N ILE A 352 19.10 -0.59 5.03
CA ILE A 352 19.12 -1.60 6.10
C ILE A 352 19.73 -1.04 7.39
N LEU A 353 20.85 -0.30 7.29
CA LEU A 353 21.45 0.38 8.45
C LEU A 353 20.50 1.39 9.09
N SER A 354 19.83 2.20 8.27
CA SER A 354 18.85 3.17 8.76
C SER A 354 17.69 2.47 9.46
N GLU A 355 17.19 1.38 8.89
CA GLU A 355 16.06 0.64 9.43
C GLU A 355 16.42 -0.12 10.71
N LEU A 356 17.59 -0.76 10.77
CA LEU A 356 18.12 -1.34 12.01
C LEU A 356 18.21 -0.30 13.12
N LEU A 357 18.77 0.89 12.84
CA LEU A 357 18.90 1.94 13.85
C LEU A 357 17.55 2.44 14.36
N LYS A 358 16.59 2.68 13.45
CA LYS A 358 15.22 3.07 13.84
C LYS A 358 14.57 2.03 14.74
N ASN A 359 14.70 0.75 14.39
CA ASN A 359 14.12 -0.34 15.19
C ASN A 359 14.83 -0.52 16.53
N ILE A 360 16.16 -0.40 16.61
CA ILE A 360 16.88 -0.38 17.88
C ILE A 360 16.35 0.73 18.80
N ILE A 361 16.17 1.94 18.27
CA ILE A 361 15.64 3.09 19.02
C ILE A 361 14.20 2.82 19.49
N LEU A 362 13.37 2.22 18.62
CA LEU A 362 11.98 1.89 18.95
C LEU A 362 11.90 0.84 20.07
N LEU A 363 12.62 -0.28 19.89
CA LEU A 363 12.60 -1.43 20.80
C LEU A 363 13.22 -1.09 22.15
N ALA A 364 14.21 -0.17 22.20
CA ALA A 364 14.81 0.29 23.44
C ALA A 364 13.82 0.99 24.38
N ARG A 365 12.68 1.48 23.84
CA ARG A 365 11.63 2.15 24.63
C ARG A 365 10.70 1.17 25.34
N ILE A 366 10.64 -0.07 24.84
CA ILE A 366 9.67 -1.09 25.29
C ILE A 366 10.31 -2.32 25.91
N SER A 367 11.62 -2.54 25.68
CA SER A 367 12.35 -3.66 26.25
C SER A 367 13.20 -3.18 27.43
N PRO A 368 12.96 -3.68 28.65
CA PRO A 368 13.83 -3.40 29.79
C PRO A 368 15.21 -4.06 29.62
N LEU A 369 15.30 -5.13 28.81
CA LEU A 369 16.51 -5.91 28.60
C LEU A 369 17.31 -5.43 27.38
N SER A 370 17.64 -4.15 27.37
CA SER A 370 18.36 -3.56 26.23
C SER A 370 19.87 -3.82 26.27
N GLN A 371 20.46 -4.13 27.42
CA GLN A 371 21.91 -4.27 27.61
C GLN A 371 22.32 -5.71 27.93
N LEU A 372 22.04 -6.64 27.01
CA LEU A 372 22.47 -8.02 27.15
C LEU A 372 23.87 -8.22 26.52
N PRO A 373 24.81 -8.90 27.20
CA PRO A 373 26.11 -9.21 26.63
C PRO A 373 25.97 -10.25 25.50
N LEU A 374 26.93 -10.24 24.58
CA LEU A 374 27.02 -11.28 23.55
C LEU A 374 27.08 -12.65 24.23
N SER A 375 26.05 -13.44 23.98
CA SER A 375 25.81 -14.73 24.63
C SER A 375 25.79 -15.85 23.60
N ARG A 376 26.08 -17.06 24.08
CA ARG A 376 26.09 -18.30 23.32
C ARG A 376 24.68 -18.73 22.93
N SER A 377 24.54 -19.60 21.93
CA SER A 377 23.22 -20.06 21.46
C SER A 377 22.45 -20.80 22.54
N TYR A 378 23.15 -21.60 23.36
CA TYR A 378 22.54 -22.25 24.52
C TYR A 378 22.08 -21.23 25.59
N ASP A 379 22.88 -20.22 25.88
CA ASP A 379 22.56 -19.22 26.91
C ASP A 379 21.42 -18.28 26.45
N LEU A 380 21.31 -18.03 25.15
CA LEU A 380 20.27 -17.18 24.57
C LEU A 380 18.87 -17.78 24.68
N LEU A 381 18.72 -19.10 24.61
CA LEU A 381 17.43 -19.75 24.88
C LEU A 381 16.95 -19.50 26.31
N TYR A 382 17.88 -19.48 27.26
CA TYR A 382 17.54 -19.16 28.65
C TYR A 382 17.16 -17.69 28.81
N ILE A 383 17.95 -16.80 28.20
CA ILE A 383 17.71 -15.35 28.19
C ILE A 383 16.37 -15.03 27.52
N GLU A 384 15.99 -15.74 26.46
CA GLU A 384 14.71 -15.56 25.78
C GLU A 384 13.53 -15.92 26.68
N VAL A 385 13.57 -17.08 27.32
CA VAL A 385 12.46 -17.52 28.21
C VAL A 385 12.27 -16.54 29.37
N VAL A 386 13.36 -16.19 30.05
CA VAL A 386 13.31 -15.24 31.17
C VAL A 386 12.96 -13.84 30.69
N GLY A 387 13.54 -13.41 29.57
CA GLY A 387 13.34 -12.10 29.00
C GLY A 387 11.93 -11.87 28.48
N GLN A 388 11.30 -12.91 27.94
CA GLN A 388 9.90 -12.87 27.52
C GLN A 388 8.97 -12.69 28.71
N GLU A 389 9.19 -13.40 29.83
CA GLU A 389 8.37 -13.25 31.03
C GLU A 389 8.50 -11.84 31.64
N LEU A 390 9.73 -11.34 31.74
CA LEU A 390 10.00 -9.98 32.23
C LEU A 390 9.40 -8.92 31.31
N LEU A 391 9.56 -9.07 29.99
CA LEU A 391 8.99 -8.17 29.00
C LEU A 391 7.46 -8.15 29.07
N SER A 392 6.83 -9.32 29.16
CA SER A 392 5.37 -9.43 29.28
C SER A 392 4.84 -8.67 30.50
N LYS A 393 5.43 -8.90 31.67
CA LYS A 393 5.08 -8.18 32.92
C LYS A 393 5.30 -6.68 32.79
N PHE A 394 6.43 -6.27 32.21
CA PHE A 394 6.76 -4.85 32.00
C PHE A 394 5.75 -4.15 31.08
N LEU A 395 5.41 -4.77 29.95
CA LEU A 395 4.48 -4.21 28.96
C LEU A 395 3.07 -4.08 29.51
N ILE A 396 2.54 -5.12 30.17
CA ILE A 396 1.19 -5.09 30.76
C ILE A 396 1.10 -3.98 31.82
N ASN A 397 2.09 -3.89 32.70
CA ASN A 397 2.10 -2.87 33.75
C ASN A 397 2.24 -1.45 33.18
N SER A 398 3.10 -1.27 32.17
CA SER A 398 3.29 0.03 31.49
C SER A 398 2.09 0.45 30.64
N ALA A 399 1.34 -0.53 30.12
CA ALA A 399 0.12 -0.29 29.36
C ALA A 399 -1.05 0.19 30.24
N ASN A 400 -1.08 -0.25 31.51
CA ASN A 400 -2.15 0.04 32.48
C ASN A 400 -1.88 1.23 33.42
N SER A 401 -0.68 1.83 33.37
CA SER A 401 -0.35 2.96 34.24
C SER A 401 -0.91 4.29 33.71
N ASP A 402 -1.90 4.85 34.41
CA ASP A 402 -2.60 6.11 34.06
C ASP A 402 -1.77 7.39 34.29
N GLY A 403 -0.53 7.29 34.79
CA GLY A 403 0.30 8.45 35.08
C GLY A 403 1.80 8.16 35.02
N GLY A 404 2.49 8.82 34.09
CA GLY A 404 3.95 8.99 34.15
C GLY A 404 4.81 7.94 33.43
N THR A 405 4.34 7.32 32.34
CA THR A 405 5.25 6.51 31.51
C THR A 405 6.27 7.39 30.79
N LEU A 406 7.54 6.96 30.73
CA LEU A 406 8.60 7.65 29.97
C LEU A 406 8.29 7.79 28.47
N TYR A 407 7.41 6.92 27.94
CA TYR A 407 7.06 6.84 26.52
C TYR A 407 5.55 6.79 26.29
N ALA A 408 5.14 6.96 25.03
CA ALA A 408 3.74 7.12 24.66
C ALA A 408 2.91 5.82 24.85
N PRO A 409 1.74 5.87 25.51
CA PRO A 409 0.94 4.69 25.87
C PRO A 409 0.57 3.74 24.72
N TYR A 410 0.34 4.29 23.51
CA TYR A 410 -0.01 3.48 22.34
C TYR A 410 1.05 2.45 21.97
N LEU A 411 2.32 2.72 22.31
CA LEU A 411 3.43 1.84 21.98
C LEU A 411 3.37 0.57 22.84
N TYR A 412 3.17 0.71 24.15
CA TYR A 412 3.01 -0.44 25.04
C TYR A 412 1.77 -1.27 24.68
N GLN A 413 0.64 -0.60 24.44
CA GLN A 413 -0.61 -1.26 24.06
C GLN A 413 -0.49 -2.03 22.73
N TYR A 414 0.29 -1.52 21.76
CA TYR A 414 0.62 -2.26 20.54
C TYR A 414 1.40 -3.55 20.83
N TYR A 415 2.48 -3.48 21.61
CA TYR A 415 3.29 -4.66 21.88
C TYR A 415 2.64 -5.66 22.86
N VAL A 416 1.70 -5.21 23.71
CA VAL A 416 0.81 -6.11 24.45
C VAL A 416 -0.09 -6.87 23.46
N PHE A 417 -0.74 -6.16 22.53
CA PHE A 417 -1.56 -6.81 21.50
C PHE A 417 -0.76 -7.77 20.62
N GLU A 418 0.39 -7.34 20.10
CA GLU A 418 1.26 -8.19 19.30
C GLU A 418 1.75 -9.40 20.08
N GLY A 419 2.01 -9.26 21.39
CA GLY A 419 2.41 -10.38 22.23
C GLY A 419 1.32 -11.40 22.51
N VAL A 420 0.08 -10.95 22.68
CA VAL A 420 -1.07 -11.85 22.76
C VAL A 420 -1.34 -12.51 21.39
N TRP A 421 -1.22 -11.74 20.31
CA TRP A 421 -1.38 -12.21 18.93
C TRP A 421 -0.35 -13.31 18.59
N CYS A 422 0.92 -13.11 18.95
CA CYS A 422 2.02 -14.05 18.70
C CYS A 422 2.19 -15.12 19.80
N ASP A 423 1.24 -15.24 20.74
CA ASP A 423 1.23 -16.22 21.83
C ASP A 423 2.46 -16.17 22.78
N TRP A 424 3.14 -15.03 22.87
CA TRP A 424 4.22 -14.82 23.84
C TRP A 424 3.79 -14.07 25.11
N ILE A 425 2.55 -13.57 25.15
CA ILE A 425 1.84 -13.09 26.35
C ILE A 425 0.57 -13.93 26.55
N LYS A 426 0.41 -14.56 27.71
CA LYS A 426 -0.70 -15.51 27.99
C LYS A 426 -1.78 -15.00 28.94
N ASN A 427 -1.51 -13.96 29.72
CA ASN A 427 -2.40 -13.49 30.79
C ASN A 427 -3.47 -12.49 30.31
N GLU A 428 -3.51 -12.19 29.01
CA GLU A 428 -4.42 -11.22 28.41
C GLU A 428 -5.25 -11.87 27.31
N THR A 429 -6.51 -11.46 27.17
CA THR A 429 -7.37 -11.99 26.09
C THR A 429 -7.11 -11.25 24.79
N PHE A 430 -7.23 -11.97 23.68
CA PHE A 430 -7.04 -11.42 22.34
C PHE A 430 -7.88 -10.16 22.08
N ASP A 431 -9.18 -10.24 22.35
CA ASP A 431 -10.13 -9.16 22.08
C ASP A 431 -9.86 -7.93 22.96
N ALA A 432 -9.52 -8.11 24.24
CA ALA A 432 -9.21 -7.01 25.14
C ALA A 432 -7.92 -6.29 24.72
N ALA A 433 -6.85 -7.04 24.44
CA ALA A 433 -5.58 -6.47 24.00
C ALA A 433 -5.74 -5.73 22.66
N ARG A 434 -6.47 -6.32 21.71
CA ARG A 434 -6.79 -5.69 20.43
C ARG A 434 -7.58 -4.39 20.60
N PHE A 435 -8.62 -4.39 21.44
CA PHE A 435 -9.45 -3.20 21.66
C PHE A 435 -8.67 -2.05 22.30
N ASN A 436 -7.85 -2.33 23.33
CA ASN A 436 -7.02 -1.33 23.99
C ASN A 436 -5.96 -0.73 23.06
N CYS A 437 -5.34 -1.59 22.23
CA CYS A 437 -4.42 -1.17 21.18
C CYS A 437 -5.12 -0.25 20.16
N MET A 438 -6.28 -0.66 19.64
CA MET A 438 -7.07 0.12 18.69
C MET A 438 -7.40 1.51 19.26
N GLN A 439 -7.85 1.58 20.52
CA GLN A 439 -8.24 2.83 21.16
C GLN A 439 -7.04 3.80 21.29
N SER A 440 -5.89 3.26 21.67
CA SER A 440 -4.67 4.04 21.87
C SER A 440 -4.07 4.56 20.55
N LEU A 441 -4.13 3.74 19.49
CA LEU A 441 -3.67 4.12 18.15
C LEU A 441 -4.57 5.19 17.52
N LEU A 442 -5.91 5.08 17.68
CA LEU A 442 -6.84 6.10 17.19
C LEU A 442 -6.66 7.44 17.92
N ARG A 443 -6.51 7.43 19.25
CA ARG A 443 -6.26 8.65 20.05
C ARG A 443 -5.01 9.40 19.57
N ARG A 444 -3.96 8.69 19.15
CA ARG A 444 -2.73 9.29 18.58
C ARG A 444 -3.00 10.10 17.30
N ARG A 445 -4.02 9.74 16.51
CA ARG A 445 -4.44 10.42 15.28
C ARG A 445 -5.59 11.40 15.48
N HIS A 446 -6.02 11.63 16.73
CA HIS A 446 -7.24 12.38 17.06
C HIS A 446 -8.53 11.78 16.47
N TRP A 447 -8.56 10.45 16.35
CA TRP A 447 -9.74 9.68 15.95
C TRP A 447 -10.30 8.89 17.13
N SER A 448 -11.52 8.40 16.96
CA SER A 448 -12.28 7.63 17.93
C SER A 448 -12.82 6.33 17.29
N MET A 449 -13.29 5.40 18.13
CA MET A 449 -13.95 4.19 17.66
C MET A 449 -15.21 4.50 16.83
N LEU A 450 -15.89 5.61 17.14
CA LEU A 450 -17.07 6.07 16.40
C LEU A 450 -16.71 6.46 14.97
N ASP A 451 -15.53 7.03 14.73
CA ASP A 451 -15.09 7.38 13.37
C ASP A 451 -14.90 6.14 12.50
N VAL A 452 -14.34 5.08 13.08
CA VAL A 452 -14.20 3.77 12.41
C VAL A 452 -15.55 3.12 12.18
N GLN A 453 -16.44 3.17 13.18
CA GLN A 453 -17.81 2.66 13.06
C GLN A 453 -18.57 3.38 11.95
N ASN A 454 -18.49 4.70 11.86
CA ASN A 454 -19.14 5.50 10.81
C ASN A 454 -18.63 5.12 9.41
N LEU A 455 -17.35 4.76 9.30
CA LEU A 455 -16.77 4.29 8.04
C LEU A 455 -17.33 2.91 7.62
N LEU A 456 -17.62 2.02 8.58
CA LEU A 456 -18.18 0.68 8.32
C LEU A 456 -19.72 0.63 8.24
N ASN A 457 -20.41 1.61 8.84
CA ASN A 457 -21.86 1.69 8.88
C ASN A 457 -22.40 2.43 7.66
N TRP A 458 -22.36 1.75 6.52
CA TRP A 458 -22.99 2.24 5.29
C TRP A 458 -24.49 1.98 5.26
N SER A 459 -25.28 3.03 5.01
CA SER A 459 -26.74 2.99 5.07
C SER A 459 -27.40 2.02 4.10
N TYR A 460 -26.75 1.68 2.98
CA TYR A 460 -27.29 0.73 2.00
C TYR A 460 -27.04 -0.73 2.43
N LEU A 461 -26.03 -0.98 3.27
CA LEU A 461 -25.70 -2.31 3.77
C LEU A 461 -26.48 -2.58 5.06
N ARG A 462 -27.31 -3.63 5.07
CA ARG A 462 -28.02 -4.01 6.29
C ARG A 462 -27.11 -4.80 7.21
N ARG A 463 -27.08 -4.38 8.48
CA ARG A 463 -26.42 -5.09 9.57
C ARG A 463 -27.41 -5.45 10.67
N THR A 464 -27.09 -6.45 11.48
CA THR A 464 -27.84 -6.75 12.70
C THR A 464 -27.65 -5.62 13.72
N VAL A 465 -28.46 -5.60 14.77
CA VAL A 465 -28.31 -4.64 15.89
C VAL A 465 -26.90 -4.69 16.46
N ASP A 466 -26.30 -5.87 16.52
CA ASP A 466 -24.93 -6.08 17.01
C ASP A 466 -23.83 -5.88 15.95
N GLY A 467 -24.11 -5.24 14.82
CA GLY A 467 -23.09 -4.88 13.81
C GLY A 467 -22.64 -5.98 12.84
N TRP A 468 -23.21 -7.18 12.93
CA TRP A 468 -22.88 -8.30 12.06
C TRP A 468 -23.60 -8.26 10.72
N LEU A 469 -23.03 -8.92 9.72
CA LEU A 469 -23.75 -9.20 8.49
C LEU A 469 -24.86 -10.25 8.77
N PRO A 470 -26.11 -10.03 8.30
CA PRO A 470 -27.21 -10.98 8.49
C PRO A 470 -26.88 -12.39 7.98
N THR A 471 -27.46 -13.46 8.54
CA THR A 471 -27.26 -14.83 8.01
C THR A 471 -28.17 -15.16 6.83
N LYS A 472 -29.20 -14.34 6.60
CA LYS A 472 -30.14 -14.47 5.47
C LYS A 472 -29.82 -13.44 4.39
N THR A 473 -30.18 -13.76 3.16
CA THR A 473 -30.11 -12.86 2.02
C THR A 473 -30.91 -11.58 2.29
N TYR A 474 -30.37 -10.44 1.85
CA TYR A 474 -31.02 -9.15 2.02
C TYR A 474 -30.84 -8.28 0.76
N ALA A 475 -31.75 -7.34 0.60
CA ALA A 475 -31.69 -6.31 -0.43
C ALA A 475 -30.93 -5.09 0.07
N LEU A 476 -30.14 -4.43 -0.81
CA LEU A 476 -29.58 -3.12 -0.50
C LEU A 476 -30.69 -2.14 -0.11
N ASN A 477 -30.44 -1.33 0.90
CA ASN A 477 -31.40 -0.36 1.42
C ASN A 477 -31.37 0.94 0.58
N LEU A 478 -31.72 0.81 -0.70
CA LEU A 478 -31.84 1.92 -1.66
C LEU A 478 -33.14 2.70 -1.45
N ASP A 479 -33.22 3.94 -1.95
CA ASP A 479 -34.45 4.75 -1.85
C ASP A 479 -35.66 4.05 -2.53
N ARG A 480 -36.88 4.33 -2.03
CA ARG A 480 -38.10 3.53 -2.28
C ARG A 480 -38.79 3.77 -3.62
N GLN A 481 -38.43 4.80 -4.39
CA GLN A 481 -39.24 5.22 -5.55
C GLN A 481 -38.78 4.69 -6.91
N SER A 482 -37.47 4.46 -7.14
CA SER A 482 -36.94 3.90 -8.39
C SER A 482 -35.62 3.18 -8.18
N GLN A 483 -35.67 1.85 -8.04
CA GLN A 483 -34.49 1.00 -7.94
C GLN A 483 -34.22 0.34 -9.29
N PHE A 484 -32.95 0.28 -9.67
CA PHE A 484 -32.50 -0.27 -10.93
C PHE A 484 -31.62 -1.48 -10.68
N LYS A 485 -31.74 -2.48 -11.55
CA LYS A 485 -30.92 -3.69 -11.51
C LYS A 485 -29.85 -3.74 -12.59
N LYS A 486 -29.99 -2.94 -13.66
CA LYS A 486 -29.03 -2.94 -14.77
C LYS A 486 -29.01 -1.60 -15.53
N VAL A 487 -27.83 -1.18 -15.94
CA VAL A 487 -27.55 -0.13 -16.92
C VAL A 487 -27.38 -0.78 -18.28
N ASN A 488 -28.25 -0.44 -19.24
CA ASN A 488 -28.22 -0.99 -20.60
C ASN A 488 -27.65 0.00 -21.63
N GLY A 489 -27.56 1.30 -21.32
CA GLY A 489 -27.06 2.28 -22.27
C GLY A 489 -27.66 3.69 -22.15
N ILE A 490 -27.52 4.47 -23.22
CA ILE A 490 -27.97 5.87 -23.31
C ILE A 490 -28.35 6.22 -24.75
N SER A 491 -29.37 7.07 -24.91
CA SER A 491 -29.77 7.61 -26.21
C SER A 491 -29.82 9.14 -26.22
N PHE A 492 -29.38 9.73 -27.33
CA PHE A 492 -29.37 11.17 -27.60
C PHE A 492 -30.29 11.46 -28.78
N ASN A 493 -31.33 12.26 -28.58
CA ASN A 493 -32.13 12.80 -29.68
C ASN A 493 -31.60 14.20 -30.02
N ILE A 494 -30.88 14.30 -31.13
CA ILE A 494 -30.15 15.52 -31.51
C ILE A 494 -31.12 16.65 -31.88
N SER A 495 -32.28 16.33 -32.46
CA SER A 495 -33.26 17.35 -32.86
C SER A 495 -33.98 17.98 -31.66
N THR A 496 -34.33 17.17 -30.67
CA THR A 496 -35.10 17.64 -29.49
C THR A 496 -34.21 18.05 -28.32
N GLY A 497 -32.93 17.67 -28.32
CA GLY A 497 -32.05 17.82 -27.17
C GLY A 497 -32.26 16.77 -26.07
N LYS A 498 -33.25 15.87 -26.22
CA LYS A 498 -33.60 14.91 -25.17
C LYS A 498 -32.55 13.81 -25.03
N ILE A 499 -32.15 13.56 -23.78
CA ILE A 499 -31.25 12.47 -23.40
C ILE A 499 -32.05 11.48 -22.56
N LYS A 500 -31.95 10.20 -22.89
CA LYS A 500 -32.62 9.12 -22.13
C LYS A 500 -31.61 8.09 -21.69
N PHE A 501 -31.69 7.73 -20.41
CA PHE A 501 -30.95 6.58 -19.87
C PHE A 501 -31.76 5.30 -20.11
N LEU A 502 -31.08 4.27 -20.60
CA LEU A 502 -31.65 2.95 -20.82
C LEU A 502 -31.38 2.11 -19.56
N LEU A 503 -32.26 2.23 -18.56
CA LEU A 503 -32.09 1.56 -17.28
C LEU A 503 -33.15 0.45 -17.13
N GLN A 504 -32.75 -0.68 -16.54
CA GLN A 504 -33.68 -1.74 -16.21
C GLN A 504 -34.16 -1.59 -14.77
N VAL A 505 -35.46 -1.35 -14.61
CA VAL A 505 -36.11 -1.24 -13.30
C VAL A 505 -36.10 -2.61 -12.59
N ALA A 506 -35.82 -2.60 -11.29
CA ALA A 506 -35.89 -3.77 -10.44
C ALA A 506 -37.37 -4.17 -10.23
N GLN A 507 -37.70 -5.45 -10.47
CA GLN A 507 -39.09 -5.94 -10.30
C GLN A 507 -39.46 -6.14 -8.82
N SER A 508 -38.46 -6.34 -7.98
CA SER A 508 -38.59 -6.45 -6.53
C SER A 508 -37.42 -5.72 -5.87
N LYS A 509 -37.52 -5.43 -4.57
CA LYS A 509 -36.46 -4.72 -3.83
C LYS A 509 -35.16 -5.50 -3.81
N GLU A 510 -35.23 -6.83 -3.80
CA GLU A 510 -34.09 -7.75 -3.78
C GLU A 510 -33.25 -7.68 -5.05
N GLN A 511 -33.82 -7.21 -6.17
CA GLN A 511 -33.09 -7.02 -7.43
C GLN A 511 -32.43 -5.64 -7.55
N GLY A 512 -32.75 -4.69 -6.65
CA GLY A 512 -32.23 -3.32 -6.72
C GLY A 512 -30.74 -3.27 -6.42
N LEU A 513 -29.95 -2.79 -7.38
CA LEU A 513 -28.49 -2.62 -7.24
C LEU A 513 -28.07 -1.16 -7.15
N PHE A 514 -28.78 -0.24 -7.81
CA PHE A 514 -28.50 1.20 -7.76
C PHE A 514 -29.77 2.03 -7.92
N ASP A 515 -29.70 3.32 -7.61
CA ASP A 515 -30.82 4.25 -7.70
C ASP A 515 -30.46 5.55 -8.45
N ALA A 516 -31.38 6.51 -8.45
CA ALA A 516 -31.20 7.77 -9.15
C ALA A 516 -30.10 8.67 -8.55
N ASN A 517 -29.85 8.55 -7.23
CA ASN A 517 -28.80 9.31 -6.57
C ASN A 517 -27.42 8.82 -7.03
N ASP A 518 -27.28 7.51 -7.27
CA ASP A 518 -26.04 6.94 -7.81
C ASP A 518 -25.72 7.48 -9.21
N VAL A 519 -26.74 7.61 -10.08
CA VAL A 519 -26.58 8.22 -11.42
C VAL A 519 -26.13 9.68 -11.30
N GLN A 520 -26.78 10.46 -10.45
CA GLN A 520 -26.39 11.85 -10.23
C GLN A 520 -24.97 11.96 -9.64
N GLU A 521 -24.65 11.15 -8.64
CA GLU A 521 -23.34 11.13 -7.98
C GLU A 521 -22.22 10.89 -9.00
N VAL A 522 -22.35 9.87 -9.84
CA VAL A 522 -21.36 9.54 -10.89
C VAL A 522 -21.19 10.68 -11.89
N LEU A 523 -22.30 11.23 -12.40
CA LEU A 523 -22.28 12.29 -13.41
C LEU A 523 -21.72 13.61 -12.88
N THR A 524 -22.14 14.03 -11.69
CA THR A 524 -21.77 15.33 -11.10
C THR A 524 -20.37 15.34 -10.51
N LYS A 525 -19.91 14.20 -9.98
CA LYS A 525 -18.53 14.06 -9.46
C LYS A 525 -17.53 13.62 -10.53
N GLY A 526 -17.99 13.29 -11.74
CA GLY A 526 -17.10 12.95 -12.86
C GLY A 526 -16.40 11.60 -12.71
N ILE A 527 -17.04 10.63 -12.06
CA ILE A 527 -16.42 9.34 -11.73
C ILE A 527 -16.46 8.41 -12.95
N THR A 528 -15.33 8.20 -13.61
CA THR A 528 -15.21 7.27 -14.75
C THR A 528 -14.49 5.98 -14.36
N ASN A 529 -13.39 6.10 -13.62
CA ASN A 529 -12.59 4.97 -13.16
C ASN A 529 -12.44 5.04 -11.64
N SER A 530 -12.14 3.91 -11.01
CA SER A 530 -11.80 3.87 -9.59
C SER A 530 -10.72 2.84 -9.26
N LEU A 531 -9.90 3.18 -8.27
CA LEU A 531 -8.94 2.31 -7.63
C LEU A 531 -9.13 2.47 -6.14
N PHE A 532 -9.23 1.35 -5.45
CA PHE A 532 -9.44 1.28 -4.01
C PHE A 532 -8.54 0.21 -3.44
N THR A 533 -7.95 0.47 -2.28
CA THR A 533 -7.12 -0.48 -1.56
C THR A 533 -7.27 -0.32 -0.06
N LEU A 534 -7.08 -1.42 0.65
CA LEU A 534 -6.92 -1.45 2.09
C LEU A 534 -5.50 -1.95 2.39
N ASP A 535 -4.61 -1.02 2.76
CA ASP A 535 -3.16 -1.20 2.90
C ASP A 535 -2.70 -1.24 4.38
N GLN A 536 -1.41 -1.53 4.60
CA GLN A 536 -0.79 -1.42 5.92
C GLN A 536 -0.68 0.06 6.34
N PRO A 537 -1.20 0.49 7.51
CA PRO A 537 -1.16 1.89 7.93
C PRO A 537 0.22 2.44 8.28
N ALA A 538 1.11 1.57 8.80
CA ALA A 538 2.41 1.97 9.32
C ALA A 538 3.41 0.80 9.22
N VAL A 539 4.58 1.06 8.64
CA VAL A 539 5.64 0.06 8.43
C VAL A 539 6.23 -0.43 9.76
N GLU A 540 6.30 0.46 10.76
CA GLU A 540 6.83 0.14 12.09
C GLU A 540 5.98 -0.88 12.87
N PHE A 541 4.70 -1.03 12.50
CA PHE A 541 3.71 -1.87 13.17
C PHE A 541 3.20 -2.95 12.21
N PRO A 542 3.96 -4.05 12.00
CA PRO A 542 3.59 -5.09 11.05
C PRO A 542 2.26 -5.78 11.39
N SER A 543 1.89 -5.81 12.67
CA SER A 543 0.69 -6.45 13.19
C SER A 543 -0.39 -5.42 13.51
N HIS A 544 -0.47 -4.31 12.78
CA HIS A 544 -1.39 -3.21 13.08
C HIS A 544 -2.86 -3.68 13.08
N PRO A 545 -3.67 -3.40 14.14
CA PRO A 545 -5.05 -3.92 14.24
C PRO A 545 -6.05 -3.25 13.27
N PHE A 546 -5.57 -2.31 12.44
CA PHE A 546 -6.30 -1.67 11.36
C PHE A 546 -5.58 -1.83 10.02
N GLN A 547 -6.35 -1.76 8.93
CA GLN A 547 -5.89 -1.46 7.58
C GLN A 547 -6.30 -0.04 7.19
N GLU A 548 -5.53 0.60 6.31
CA GLU A 548 -5.75 1.97 5.85
C GLU A 548 -6.40 1.96 4.47
N MET A 549 -7.55 2.61 4.38
CA MET A 549 -8.28 2.87 3.15
C MET A 549 -7.58 3.93 2.31
N ARG A 550 -7.24 3.56 1.08
CA ARG A 550 -6.73 4.47 0.05
C ARG A 550 -7.55 4.30 -1.21
N TYR A 551 -7.84 5.40 -1.89
CA TYR A 551 -8.66 5.39 -3.08
C TYR A 551 -8.32 6.52 -4.03
N GLY A 552 -8.66 6.34 -5.29
CA GLY A 552 -8.58 7.33 -6.35
C GLY A 552 -9.69 7.09 -7.37
N PRO A 553 -10.27 8.13 -7.98
CA PRO A 553 -9.93 9.54 -7.78
C PRO A 553 -10.44 10.15 -6.46
N SER A 554 -10.01 11.38 -6.15
CA SER A 554 -10.44 12.09 -4.93
C SER A 554 -11.93 12.43 -4.93
N SER A 555 -12.54 12.52 -6.12
CA SER A 555 -13.99 12.68 -6.32
C SER A 555 -14.83 11.53 -5.74
N LEU A 556 -14.24 10.35 -5.49
CA LEU A 556 -14.88 9.26 -4.76
C LEU A 556 -15.12 9.58 -3.28
N SER A 557 -14.49 10.60 -2.70
CA SER A 557 -14.67 10.92 -1.28
C SER A 557 -16.15 11.17 -0.96
N LYS A 558 -16.63 10.56 0.14
CA LYS A 558 -18.01 10.67 0.63
C LYS A 558 -19.03 10.33 -0.46
N THR A 559 -18.87 9.16 -1.08
CA THR A 559 -19.78 8.63 -2.09
C THR A 559 -20.29 7.25 -1.71
N ASN A 560 -21.49 6.90 -2.17
CA ASN A 560 -21.96 5.52 -2.09
C ASN A 560 -21.11 4.60 -2.97
N PHE A 561 -20.51 5.14 -4.04
CA PHE A 561 -19.52 4.43 -4.83
C PHE A 561 -18.34 3.95 -3.96
N LEU A 562 -17.67 4.85 -3.23
CA LEU A 562 -16.55 4.50 -2.36
C LEU A 562 -16.93 3.50 -1.27
N SER A 563 -18.10 3.67 -0.64
CA SER A 563 -18.61 2.69 0.32
C SER A 563 -18.82 1.31 -0.32
N THR A 564 -19.29 1.26 -1.57
CA THR A 564 -19.41 -0.01 -2.33
C THR A 564 -18.05 -0.66 -2.56
N LEU A 565 -17.02 0.12 -2.94
CA LEU A 565 -15.64 -0.36 -3.11
C LEU A 565 -15.08 -0.96 -1.81
N LEU A 566 -15.26 -0.23 -0.69
CA LEU A 566 -14.83 -0.67 0.64
C LEU A 566 -15.50 -1.99 1.04
N HIS A 567 -16.82 -2.07 0.94
CA HIS A 567 -17.54 -3.26 1.40
C HIS A 567 -17.31 -4.47 0.51
N ALA A 568 -17.12 -4.29 -0.80
CA ALA A 568 -16.75 -5.38 -1.69
C ALA A 568 -15.35 -5.95 -1.38
N ASP A 569 -14.34 -5.09 -1.16
CA ASP A 569 -13.00 -5.54 -0.74
C ASP A 569 -13.04 -6.23 0.62
N TYR A 570 -13.75 -5.63 1.58
CA TYR A 570 -13.83 -6.15 2.94
C TYR A 570 -14.54 -7.51 2.97
N LEU A 571 -15.58 -7.70 2.15
CA LEU A 571 -16.24 -8.99 1.97
C LEU A 571 -15.29 -10.03 1.39
N LEU A 572 -14.55 -9.70 0.33
CA LEU A 572 -13.56 -10.60 -0.27
C LEU A 572 -12.51 -11.07 0.76
N LYS A 573 -12.06 -10.17 1.64
CA LYS A 573 -11.15 -10.49 2.75
C LYS A 573 -11.78 -11.39 3.78
N MET A 574 -13.01 -11.11 4.19
CA MET A 574 -13.71 -11.93 5.16
C MET A 574 -13.95 -13.35 4.63
N ILE A 575 -14.27 -13.51 3.34
CA ILE A 575 -14.43 -14.82 2.70
C ILE A 575 -13.07 -15.53 2.59
N SER A 576 -12.02 -14.86 2.08
CA SER A 576 -10.70 -15.48 1.87
C SER A 576 -10.01 -15.92 3.17
N THR A 577 -10.25 -15.20 4.27
CA THR A 577 -9.71 -15.54 5.61
C THR A 577 -10.63 -16.44 6.44
N GLY A 578 -11.89 -16.62 6.06
CA GLY A 578 -12.88 -17.33 6.88
C GLY A 578 -13.30 -16.61 8.16
N LEU A 579 -13.11 -15.29 8.23
CA LEU A 579 -13.39 -14.50 9.43
C LEU A 579 -14.37 -13.38 9.11
N GLU A 580 -15.32 -13.15 10.01
CA GLU A 580 -16.22 -12.00 9.95
C GLU A 580 -15.85 -10.99 11.03
N VAL A 581 -15.85 -9.70 10.67
CA VAL A 581 -15.63 -8.59 11.61
C VAL A 581 -16.90 -7.78 11.78
N CYS A 582 -17.28 -7.56 13.03
CA CYS A 582 -18.41 -6.71 13.43
C CYS A 582 -18.12 -5.24 13.09
N SER A 583 -19.13 -4.47 12.68
CA SER A 583 -19.00 -3.02 12.45
C SER A 583 -19.14 -2.16 13.70
N GLU A 584 -19.58 -2.75 14.80
CA GLU A 584 -19.78 -2.06 16.08
C GLU A 584 -18.57 -2.29 16.99
N PRO A 585 -18.08 -1.27 17.71
CA PRO A 585 -17.05 -1.45 18.73
C PRO A 585 -17.49 -2.52 19.76
N PRO A 586 -16.62 -3.46 20.17
CA PRO A 586 -15.16 -3.48 20.00
C PRO A 586 -14.67 -4.14 18.70
N PHE A 587 -15.51 -4.20 17.65
CA PHE A 587 -15.23 -4.80 16.35
C PHE A 587 -14.85 -6.28 16.47
N GLN A 588 -15.66 -7.03 17.20
CA GLN A 588 -15.44 -8.45 17.48
C GLN A 588 -15.22 -9.25 16.18
N ILE A 589 -14.45 -10.34 16.30
CA ILE A 589 -14.20 -11.27 15.19
C ILE A 589 -14.86 -12.62 15.51
N ARG A 590 -15.54 -13.21 14.53
CA ARG A 590 -16.09 -14.56 14.63
C ARG A 590 -15.75 -15.37 13.38
N ASP A 591 -15.97 -16.68 13.44
CA ASP A 591 -15.87 -17.53 12.26
C ASP A 591 -16.95 -17.14 11.24
N ALA A 592 -16.56 -16.94 9.99
CA ALA A 592 -17.48 -16.58 8.93
C ALA A 592 -18.51 -17.69 8.66
N SER A 593 -18.15 -18.96 8.91
CA SER A 593 -19.04 -20.12 8.79
C SER A 593 -20.21 -20.04 9.77
N ASP A 594 -20.00 -19.44 10.94
CA ASP A 594 -21.05 -19.22 11.93
C ASP A 594 -21.96 -18.03 11.58
N GLY A 595 -21.46 -17.13 10.72
CA GLY A 595 -22.07 -15.87 10.35
C GLY A 595 -22.58 -15.83 8.91
N PHE A 596 -22.12 -14.82 8.15
CA PHE A 596 -22.70 -14.48 6.85
C PHE A 596 -22.52 -15.56 5.77
N MET A 597 -21.58 -16.50 5.91
CA MET A 597 -21.38 -17.58 4.93
C MET A 597 -22.57 -18.54 4.85
N LYS A 598 -23.41 -18.61 5.90
CA LYS A 598 -24.68 -19.37 5.90
C LYS A 598 -25.68 -18.91 4.84
N ARG A 599 -25.46 -17.74 4.21
CA ARG A 599 -26.25 -17.27 3.07
C ARG A 599 -26.01 -18.10 1.82
N LEU A 600 -24.80 -18.59 1.65
CA LEU A 600 -24.39 -19.32 0.46
C LEU A 600 -24.89 -20.77 0.54
N PRO A 601 -25.25 -21.39 -0.58
CA PRO A 601 -25.52 -22.82 -0.61
C PRO A 601 -24.24 -23.61 -0.27
N GLU A 602 -24.38 -24.81 0.31
CA GLU A 602 -23.25 -25.62 0.80
C GLU A 602 -22.17 -25.85 -0.26
N TRP A 603 -22.57 -26.12 -1.51
CA TRP A 603 -21.61 -26.32 -2.61
C TRP A 603 -20.77 -25.06 -2.88
N LEU A 604 -21.33 -23.85 -2.72
CA LEU A 604 -20.60 -22.61 -2.95
C LEU A 604 -19.74 -22.24 -1.74
N GLN A 605 -20.14 -22.63 -0.52
CA GLN A 605 -19.28 -22.54 0.66
C GLN A 605 -18.05 -23.44 0.50
N GLU A 606 -18.22 -24.64 -0.05
CA GLU A 606 -17.13 -25.57 -0.36
C GLU A 606 -16.14 -25.00 -1.40
N GLU A 607 -16.65 -24.45 -2.50
CA GLU A 607 -15.82 -23.79 -3.54
C GLU A 607 -15.08 -22.55 -3.00
N LEU A 608 -15.64 -21.87 -2.01
CA LEU A 608 -15.10 -20.65 -1.40
C LEU A 608 -14.47 -20.89 -0.04
N LYS A 609 -14.02 -22.12 0.23
CA LYS A 609 -13.26 -22.44 1.44
C LYS A 609 -12.13 -21.42 1.66
N PRO A 610 -11.94 -20.97 2.92
CA PRO A 610 -10.84 -20.09 3.29
C PRO A 610 -9.49 -20.67 2.86
N ILE A 611 -8.53 -19.79 2.57
CA ILE A 611 -7.22 -20.17 1.99
C ILE A 611 -6.46 -21.13 2.91
N ASP A 612 -6.55 -20.94 4.21
CA ASP A 612 -5.89 -21.75 5.22
C ASP A 612 -6.52 -23.15 5.41
N GLU A 613 -7.71 -23.37 4.86
CA GLU A 613 -8.43 -24.67 4.87
C GLU A 613 -8.24 -25.46 3.56
N ARG A 614 -7.49 -24.90 2.58
CA ARG A 614 -7.17 -25.56 1.31
C ARG A 614 -5.91 -26.43 1.44
N ASN A 615 -5.83 -27.47 0.61
CA ASN A 615 -4.68 -28.37 0.54
C ASN A 615 -3.42 -27.61 0.06
N ASP A 616 -2.23 -28.06 0.44
CA ASP A 616 -0.95 -27.46 0.01
C ASP A 616 -0.76 -25.97 0.36
N CYS A 617 -1.26 -25.53 1.52
CA CYS A 617 -0.90 -24.24 2.14
C CYS A 617 0.58 -24.26 2.58
N ALA A 618 1.48 -24.30 1.60
CA ALA A 618 2.87 -24.73 1.75
C ALA A 618 3.87 -23.57 1.84
N ILE A 619 3.41 -22.31 1.96
CA ILE A 619 4.30 -21.19 2.20
C ILE A 619 3.83 -20.43 3.44
N MET A 620 4.41 -20.78 4.60
CA MET A 620 4.42 -19.86 5.73
C MET A 620 4.98 -18.51 5.26
N ASN A 621 4.25 -17.43 5.53
CA ASN A 621 4.66 -16.02 5.40
C ASN A 621 4.68 -15.38 4.01
N SER A 622 3.99 -15.90 3.00
CA SER A 622 3.68 -15.08 1.82
C SER A 622 2.53 -14.14 2.13
N VAL A 623 2.70 -12.86 1.81
CA VAL A 623 1.65 -11.85 1.96
C VAL A 623 1.01 -11.68 0.59
N HIS A 624 -0.30 -11.80 0.52
CA HIS A 624 -1.03 -11.75 -0.74
C HIS A 624 -2.03 -10.59 -0.76
N ARG A 625 -2.20 -10.00 -1.94
CA ARG A 625 -3.28 -9.05 -2.24
C ARG A 625 -4.25 -9.69 -3.21
N PHE A 626 -5.55 -9.55 -2.96
CA PHE A 626 -6.57 -9.85 -3.96
C PHE A 626 -7.11 -8.58 -4.60
N TRP A 627 -7.27 -8.60 -5.92
CA TRP A 627 -7.84 -7.51 -6.69
C TRP A 627 -9.15 -7.94 -7.34
N ILE A 628 -10.24 -7.22 -7.05
CA ILE A 628 -11.45 -7.28 -7.89
C ILE A 628 -11.21 -6.35 -9.08
N GLU A 629 -11.19 -6.89 -10.29
CA GLU A 629 -10.98 -6.16 -11.53
C GLU A 629 -12.16 -6.31 -12.48
N ALA A 630 -12.50 -5.22 -13.17
CA ALA A 630 -13.39 -5.27 -14.32
C ALA A 630 -12.63 -5.65 -15.60
N GLY A 631 -13.22 -6.57 -16.37
CA GLY A 631 -12.80 -6.89 -17.72
C GLY A 631 -13.35 -5.92 -18.76
N GLU A 632 -13.30 -6.31 -20.03
CA GLU A 632 -13.76 -5.48 -21.16
C GLU A 632 -15.29 -5.42 -21.22
N ILE A 633 -15.83 -4.23 -21.43
CA ILE A 633 -17.27 -3.98 -21.63
C ILE A 633 -17.51 -3.86 -23.13
N ALA A 634 -18.29 -4.79 -23.68
CA ALA A 634 -18.74 -4.71 -25.05
C ALA A 634 -19.82 -3.62 -25.20
N TYR A 635 -19.73 -2.82 -26.26
CA TYR A 635 -20.75 -1.84 -26.61
C TYR A 635 -21.07 -1.84 -28.11
N GLN A 636 -22.29 -1.42 -28.43
CA GLN A 636 -22.75 -1.19 -29.81
C GLN A 636 -23.45 0.17 -29.88
N HIS A 637 -23.41 0.82 -31.04
CA HIS A 637 -24.13 2.05 -31.29
C HIS A 637 -25.04 1.92 -32.52
N GLN A 638 -26.19 2.60 -32.49
CA GLN A 638 -27.16 2.64 -33.57
C GLN A 638 -27.57 4.08 -33.85
N PHE A 639 -27.67 4.43 -35.13
CA PHE A 639 -28.17 5.73 -35.58
C PHE A 639 -29.50 5.56 -36.31
N ASP A 640 -30.55 6.19 -35.79
CA ASP A 640 -31.84 6.33 -36.45
C ASP A 640 -31.88 7.67 -37.19
N GLU A 641 -31.63 7.63 -38.50
CA GLU A 641 -31.58 8.80 -39.37
C GLU A 641 -32.92 9.58 -39.38
N ASN A 642 -34.05 8.89 -39.31
CA ASN A 642 -35.38 9.50 -39.43
C ASN A 642 -35.70 10.40 -38.24
N ASN A 643 -35.30 9.96 -37.04
CA ASN A 643 -35.56 10.69 -35.80
C ASN A 643 -34.32 11.43 -35.26
N ASN A 644 -33.18 11.30 -35.94
CA ASN A 644 -31.89 11.84 -35.54
C ASN A 644 -31.50 11.43 -34.10
N ILE A 645 -31.61 10.12 -33.84
CA ILE A 645 -31.35 9.51 -32.53
C ILE A 645 -30.10 8.65 -32.60
N ILE A 646 -29.13 8.90 -31.73
CA ILE A 646 -27.97 8.04 -31.50
C ILE A 646 -28.21 7.25 -30.22
N THR A 647 -28.12 5.92 -30.28
CA THR A 647 -28.28 5.05 -29.10
C THR A 647 -27.06 4.17 -28.91
N TYR A 648 -26.49 4.20 -27.70
CA TYR A 648 -25.42 3.31 -27.27
C TYR A 648 -26.00 2.24 -26.35
N TYR A 649 -25.65 0.98 -26.59
CA TYR A 649 -26.00 -0.15 -25.73
C TYR A 649 -24.74 -0.76 -25.12
N LEU A 650 -24.84 -1.21 -23.88
CA LEU A 650 -23.77 -1.84 -23.10
C LEU A 650 -24.13 -3.29 -22.80
N ASP A 651 -23.15 -4.19 -22.95
CA ASP A 651 -23.26 -5.58 -22.47
C ASP A 651 -22.92 -5.70 -20.99
N ASP A 652 -22.93 -6.92 -20.46
CA ASP A 652 -22.49 -7.19 -19.10
C ASP A 652 -20.98 -7.01 -18.89
N VAL A 653 -20.57 -6.75 -17.65
CA VAL A 653 -19.15 -6.60 -17.29
C VAL A 653 -18.64 -7.91 -16.71
N PRO A 654 -17.67 -8.59 -17.33
CA PRO A 654 -16.98 -9.70 -16.68
C PRO A 654 -16.14 -9.18 -15.51
N MET A 655 -16.29 -9.80 -14.35
CA MET A 655 -15.54 -9.45 -13.13
C MET A 655 -14.56 -10.56 -12.79
N HIS A 656 -13.35 -10.18 -12.42
CA HIS A 656 -12.26 -11.11 -12.11
C HIS A 656 -11.69 -10.82 -10.73
N VAL A 657 -11.31 -11.87 -10.02
CA VAL A 657 -10.47 -11.77 -8.84
C VAL A 657 -9.09 -12.27 -9.21
N LYS A 658 -8.08 -11.42 -9.05
CA LYS A 658 -6.67 -11.76 -9.23
C LYS A 658 -5.98 -11.83 -7.90
N LYS A 659 -4.99 -12.71 -7.78
CA LYS A 659 -4.03 -12.67 -6.67
C LYS A 659 -2.76 -11.95 -7.10
N GLN A 660 -2.11 -11.32 -6.15
CA GLN A 660 -0.75 -10.81 -6.30
C GLN A 660 0.06 -11.18 -5.07
N LEU A 661 1.26 -11.72 -5.26
CA LEU A 661 2.23 -11.81 -4.17
C LEU A 661 2.70 -10.41 -3.83
N MET A 662 2.89 -10.10 -2.55
CA MET A 662 3.41 -8.82 -2.11
C MET A 662 4.83 -8.96 -1.54
N GLN A 663 5.68 -7.97 -1.81
CA GLN A 663 7.05 -7.88 -1.33
C GLN A 663 7.33 -6.51 -0.72
N TYR A 664 8.30 -6.44 0.18
CA TYR A 664 8.73 -5.16 0.74
C TYR A 664 9.64 -4.44 -0.25
N ASP A 665 9.35 -3.16 -0.53
CA ASP A 665 10.19 -2.30 -1.34
C ASP A 665 11.44 -1.80 -0.57
N GLU A 666 12.28 -1.02 -1.26
CA GLU A 666 13.44 -0.33 -0.66
C GLU A 666 13.05 0.74 0.39
N GLN A 667 11.80 0.88 0.77
CA GLN A 667 11.34 1.79 1.81
C GLN A 667 10.61 1.04 2.94
N GLY A 668 10.53 -0.30 2.85
CA GLY A 668 9.80 -1.14 3.79
C GLY A 668 8.29 -1.10 3.60
N ASN A 669 7.78 -0.50 2.53
CA ASN A 669 6.37 -0.58 2.18
C ASN A 669 6.09 -1.90 1.47
N LEU A 670 4.92 -2.44 1.72
CA LEU A 670 4.47 -3.65 1.07
C LEU A 670 3.87 -3.29 -0.30
N ILE A 671 4.48 -3.80 -1.39
CA ILE A 671 4.09 -3.55 -2.78
C ILE A 671 3.81 -4.85 -3.52
N ASP A 672 3.05 -4.76 -4.61
CA ASP A 672 2.71 -5.88 -5.49
C ASP A 672 3.94 -6.35 -6.28
N ASP A 673 4.24 -7.65 -6.22
CA ASP A 673 5.35 -8.28 -6.94
C ASP A 673 4.97 -8.60 -8.38
N VAL A 674 5.49 -7.84 -9.33
CA VAL A 674 5.15 -7.95 -10.77
C VAL A 674 5.70 -9.23 -11.43
N SER A 675 6.48 -10.06 -10.73
CA SER A 675 7.36 -11.06 -11.36
C SER A 675 6.77 -12.42 -11.76
N LYS A 676 5.50 -12.75 -11.47
CA LYS A 676 4.87 -14.03 -11.89
C LYS A 676 3.35 -13.91 -12.03
N LEU A 677 2.78 -14.26 -13.18
CA LEU A 677 1.33 -14.13 -13.43
C LEU A 677 0.63 -15.28 -14.18
N ASP A 678 1.33 -16.32 -14.63
CA ASP A 678 0.67 -17.40 -15.42
C ASP A 678 0.73 -18.75 -14.68
N ASP A 679 -0.45 -19.41 -14.61
CA ASP A 679 -0.78 -20.70 -14.00
C ASP A 679 -0.30 -20.95 -12.56
N ASP A 680 -1.04 -20.34 -11.63
CA ASP A 680 -0.82 -20.50 -10.20
C ASP A 680 -1.84 -21.48 -9.57
N HIS A 681 -1.37 -22.68 -9.25
CA HIS A 681 -2.12 -23.72 -8.51
C HIS A 681 -1.96 -23.59 -6.99
N SER A 682 -1.50 -22.46 -6.46
CA SER A 682 -1.51 -22.23 -5.02
C SER A 682 -2.93 -22.10 -4.46
N PRO A 683 -3.14 -22.32 -3.16
CA PRO A 683 -4.42 -22.06 -2.49
C PRO A 683 -5.02 -20.68 -2.76
N GLU A 684 -4.19 -19.64 -2.83
CA GLU A 684 -4.63 -18.28 -3.18
C GLU A 684 -5.08 -18.17 -4.64
N GLY A 685 -4.37 -18.85 -5.56
CA GLY A 685 -4.70 -18.88 -6.98
C GLY A 685 -6.02 -19.62 -7.23
N GLU A 686 -6.20 -20.78 -6.60
CA GLU A 686 -7.45 -21.55 -6.64
C GLU A 686 -8.63 -20.77 -6.08
N PHE A 687 -8.43 -20.07 -4.95
CA PHE A 687 -9.46 -19.20 -4.38
C PHE A 687 -9.86 -18.08 -5.35
N ALA A 688 -8.89 -17.40 -5.95
CA ALA A 688 -9.14 -16.32 -6.93
C ALA A 688 -9.88 -16.84 -8.18
N GLN A 689 -9.51 -18.01 -8.68
CA GLN A 689 -10.17 -18.66 -9.81
C GLN A 689 -11.61 -19.06 -9.47
N ALA A 690 -11.84 -19.68 -8.31
CA ALA A 690 -13.17 -20.07 -7.86
C ALA A 690 -14.07 -18.83 -7.67
N PHE A 691 -13.57 -17.78 -7.02
CA PHE A 691 -14.31 -16.53 -6.84
C PHE A 691 -14.65 -15.88 -8.18
N THR A 692 -13.70 -15.85 -9.12
CA THR A 692 -13.93 -15.34 -10.49
C THR A 692 -15.01 -16.14 -11.21
N ARG A 693 -14.92 -17.47 -11.18
CA ARG A 693 -15.85 -18.37 -11.86
C ARG A 693 -17.28 -18.20 -11.38
N TYR A 694 -17.46 -17.98 -10.07
CA TYR A 694 -18.77 -17.90 -9.43
C TYR A 694 -19.16 -16.47 -9.03
N TYR A 695 -18.50 -15.44 -9.56
CA TYR A 695 -18.66 -14.05 -9.11
C TYR A 695 -20.13 -13.60 -9.08
N ASP A 696 -20.90 -13.91 -10.13
CA ASP A 696 -22.31 -13.49 -10.22
C ASP A 696 -23.22 -14.28 -9.28
N GLN A 697 -22.95 -15.57 -9.10
CA GLN A 697 -23.65 -16.41 -8.13
C GLN A 697 -23.39 -15.90 -6.71
N ILE A 698 -22.15 -15.57 -6.37
CA ILE A 698 -21.79 -14.95 -5.09
C ILE A 698 -22.50 -13.61 -4.93
N GLY A 699 -22.45 -12.77 -5.96
CA GLY A 699 -23.10 -11.47 -5.99
C GLY A 699 -24.61 -11.50 -5.81
N SER A 700 -25.28 -12.61 -6.16
CA SER A 700 -26.71 -12.79 -5.89
C SER A 700 -27.04 -12.88 -4.39
N TYR A 701 -26.07 -13.23 -3.54
CA TYR A 701 -26.17 -13.24 -2.08
C TYR A 701 -25.51 -12.01 -1.42
N PHE A 702 -24.61 -11.35 -2.16
CA PHE A 702 -23.86 -10.16 -1.75
C PHE A 702 -23.96 -9.07 -2.82
N PRO A 703 -25.07 -8.31 -2.84
CA PRO A 703 -25.40 -7.39 -3.93
C PRO A 703 -24.37 -6.25 -4.12
N GLU A 704 -23.56 -5.95 -3.12
CA GLU A 704 -22.43 -5.03 -3.22
C GLU A 704 -21.42 -5.40 -4.32
N LEU A 705 -21.28 -6.70 -4.64
CA LEU A 705 -20.42 -7.17 -5.74
C LEU A 705 -21.03 -6.87 -7.11
N LEU A 706 -22.31 -7.21 -7.31
CA LEU A 706 -23.01 -6.93 -8.58
C LEU A 706 -23.15 -5.43 -8.83
N ARG A 707 -23.31 -4.64 -7.76
CA ARG A 707 -23.37 -3.19 -7.83
C ARG A 707 -22.10 -2.56 -8.43
N LEU A 708 -20.91 -3.17 -8.24
CA LEU A 708 -19.67 -2.68 -8.87
C LEU A 708 -19.76 -2.62 -10.40
N LYS A 709 -20.38 -3.64 -11.02
CA LYS A 709 -20.59 -3.70 -12.48
C LYS A 709 -21.40 -2.50 -12.96
N GLU A 710 -22.50 -2.23 -12.26
CA GLU A 710 -23.45 -1.20 -12.68
C GLU A 710 -22.92 0.22 -12.44
N LEU A 711 -22.20 0.44 -11.33
CA LEU A 711 -21.51 1.72 -11.08
C LEU A 711 -20.43 2.00 -12.15
N LEU A 712 -19.69 0.98 -12.60
CA LEU A 712 -18.75 1.12 -13.71
C LEU A 712 -19.45 1.48 -15.04
N LYS A 713 -20.59 0.84 -15.35
CA LYS A 713 -21.39 1.18 -16.53
C LYS A 713 -21.92 2.61 -16.49
N LEU A 714 -22.27 3.15 -15.32
CA LEU A 714 -22.60 4.58 -15.20
C LEU A 714 -21.42 5.48 -15.57
N GLY A 715 -20.20 5.11 -15.21
CA GLY A 715 -18.97 5.78 -15.65
C GLY A 715 -18.81 5.75 -17.18
N VAL A 716 -19.21 4.65 -17.84
CA VAL A 716 -19.24 4.57 -19.32
C VAL A 716 -20.27 5.52 -19.92
N LEU A 717 -21.45 5.65 -19.32
CA LEU A 717 -22.45 6.62 -19.79
C LEU A 717 -21.90 8.05 -19.73
N LEU A 718 -21.18 8.40 -18.66
CA LEU A 718 -20.49 9.68 -18.55
C LEU A 718 -19.48 9.91 -19.69
N LEU A 719 -18.69 8.89 -20.04
CA LEU A 719 -17.76 8.97 -21.17
C LEU A 719 -18.49 9.24 -22.50
N PHE A 720 -19.60 8.55 -22.77
CA PHE A 720 -20.41 8.82 -23.97
C PHE A 720 -21.01 10.21 -23.97
N ILE A 721 -21.44 10.73 -22.82
CA ILE A 721 -21.93 12.11 -22.69
C ILE A 721 -20.81 13.11 -23.00
N ARG A 722 -19.61 12.93 -22.43
CA ARG A 722 -18.45 13.81 -22.69
C ARG A 722 -18.03 13.78 -24.15
N SER A 723 -17.89 12.58 -24.72
CA SER A 723 -17.55 12.42 -26.13
C SER A 723 -18.58 13.08 -27.04
N THR A 724 -19.87 12.91 -26.73
CA THR A 724 -20.97 13.56 -27.47
C THR A 724 -20.92 15.08 -27.32
N PHE A 725 -20.66 15.59 -26.12
CA PHE A 725 -20.52 17.02 -25.85
C PHE A 725 -19.39 17.64 -26.67
N GLU A 726 -18.19 17.06 -26.62
CA GLU A 726 -17.03 17.54 -27.39
C GLU A 726 -17.24 17.47 -28.89
N ASN A 727 -17.81 16.35 -29.38
CA ASN A 727 -18.10 16.17 -30.79
C ASN A 727 -19.09 17.22 -31.26
N ILE A 728 -20.19 17.44 -30.53
CA ILE A 728 -21.19 18.47 -30.87
C ILE A 728 -20.56 19.88 -30.85
N GLN A 729 -19.72 20.21 -29.86
CA GLN A 729 -19.01 21.49 -29.86
C GLN A 729 -18.12 21.68 -31.09
N LYS A 730 -17.35 20.65 -31.47
CA LYS A 730 -16.54 20.66 -32.70
C LYS A 730 -17.42 20.82 -33.94
N TYR A 731 -18.55 20.13 -34.01
CA TYR A 731 -19.51 20.27 -35.11
C TYR A 731 -20.08 21.69 -35.19
N ILE A 732 -20.50 22.29 -34.07
CA ILE A 732 -21.03 23.66 -34.02
C ILE A 732 -20.00 24.69 -34.53
N ASN A 733 -18.72 24.49 -34.19
CA ASN A 733 -17.66 25.40 -34.62
C ASN A 733 -17.31 25.25 -36.11
N ASN A 734 -17.59 24.09 -36.71
CA ASN A 734 -17.25 23.75 -38.08
C ASN A 734 -18.48 23.58 -38.99
N ILE A 735 -19.66 24.06 -38.59
CA ILE A 735 -20.85 24.01 -39.46
C ILE A 735 -20.54 24.81 -40.72
N ASN A 736 -20.56 24.12 -41.86
CA ASN A 736 -20.42 24.71 -43.18
C ASN A 736 -21.47 24.08 -44.09
N ILE A 737 -22.31 24.90 -44.71
CA ILE A 737 -23.29 24.44 -45.68
C ILE A 737 -22.81 24.88 -47.06
N GLU A 738 -22.56 23.90 -47.91
CA GLU A 738 -22.02 24.14 -49.25
C GLU A 738 -23.00 24.97 -50.09
N PHE A 739 -22.53 26.14 -50.51
CA PHE A 739 -23.27 27.06 -51.37
C PHE A 739 -23.76 26.36 -52.66
N ASP A 740 -22.93 25.50 -53.24
CA ASP A 740 -23.23 24.78 -54.48
C ASP A 740 -24.39 23.79 -54.32
N SER A 741 -24.48 23.08 -53.20
CA SER A 741 -25.59 22.16 -52.94
C SER A 741 -26.94 22.89 -52.88
N ILE A 742 -26.98 24.10 -52.32
CA ILE A 742 -28.20 24.93 -52.26
C ILE A 742 -28.51 25.50 -53.65
N ASN A 743 -27.49 25.93 -54.39
CA ASN A 743 -27.64 26.38 -55.77
C ASN A 743 -28.26 25.29 -56.66
N ASP A 744 -27.82 24.04 -56.55
CA ASP A 744 -28.35 22.91 -57.31
C ASP A 744 -29.80 22.57 -56.91
N TYR A 745 -30.13 22.67 -55.62
CA TYR A 745 -31.50 22.54 -55.13
C TYR A 745 -32.43 23.61 -55.74
N LEU A 746 -32.03 24.88 -55.70
CA LEU A 746 -32.80 25.97 -56.28
C LEU A 746 -32.94 25.84 -57.80
N GLN A 747 -31.90 25.39 -58.51
CA GLN A 747 -31.99 25.13 -59.95
C GLN A 747 -33.03 24.06 -60.29
N ARG A 748 -33.09 22.97 -59.50
CA ARG A 748 -34.13 21.95 -59.67
C ARG A 748 -35.53 22.51 -59.52
N ILE A 749 -35.75 23.38 -58.53
CA ILE A 749 -37.03 24.08 -58.35
C ILE A 749 -37.33 25.00 -59.55
N ARG A 750 -36.34 25.78 -60.00
CA ARG A 750 -36.53 26.71 -61.13
C ARG A 750 -36.97 26.00 -62.40
N ASN A 751 -36.40 24.83 -62.67
CA ASN A 751 -36.71 24.02 -63.85
C ASN A 751 -38.13 23.42 -63.82
N GLN A 752 -38.75 23.33 -62.64
CA GLN A 752 -40.10 22.77 -62.48
C GLN A 752 -41.20 23.83 -62.56
N ILE A 753 -40.85 25.12 -62.64
CA ILE A 753 -41.80 26.22 -62.46
C ILE A 753 -41.64 27.28 -63.54
N THR A 754 -42.75 27.55 -64.24
CA THR A 754 -42.88 28.68 -65.16
C THR A 754 -43.26 29.93 -64.37
N TYR A 755 -42.43 30.98 -64.44
CA TYR A 755 -42.66 32.26 -63.78
C TYR A 755 -41.83 33.38 -64.45
N PRO A 756 -42.40 34.58 -64.69
CA PRO A 756 -43.82 34.90 -64.52
C PRO A 756 -44.69 34.24 -65.59
N CYS A 757 -45.89 33.82 -65.23
CA CYS A 757 -46.92 33.32 -66.14
C CYS A 757 -47.61 34.49 -66.87
N GLU A 758 -47.74 35.65 -66.23
CA GLU A 758 -48.28 36.87 -66.85
C GLU A 758 -47.23 37.48 -67.78
N THR A 759 -47.24 37.05 -69.05
CA THR A 759 -46.50 37.72 -70.12
C THR A 759 -47.45 38.00 -71.27
N ASP A 760 -47.23 39.10 -72.00
CA ASP A 760 -48.07 39.42 -73.16
C ASP A 760 -48.06 38.30 -74.21
N SER A 761 -46.94 37.59 -74.35
CA SER A 761 -46.82 36.41 -75.22
C SER A 761 -47.77 35.29 -74.78
N GLU A 762 -47.78 34.97 -73.49
CA GLU A 762 -48.61 33.90 -72.93
C GLU A 762 -50.10 34.28 -72.90
N ILE A 763 -50.42 35.55 -72.60
CA ILE A 763 -51.78 36.09 -72.71
C ILE A 763 -52.27 35.95 -74.15
N ASN A 764 -51.46 36.33 -75.13
CA ASN A 764 -51.81 36.18 -76.55
C ASN A 764 -51.91 34.71 -76.96
N ARG A 765 -51.05 33.83 -76.45
CA ARG A 765 -51.08 32.38 -76.71
C ARG A 765 -52.38 31.76 -76.21
N ILE A 766 -52.73 32.00 -74.94
CA ILE A 766 -53.97 31.49 -74.33
C ILE A 766 -55.18 32.11 -75.03
N PHE A 767 -55.16 33.40 -75.31
CA PHE A 767 -56.21 34.09 -76.04
C PHE A 767 -56.43 33.45 -77.43
N ASN A 768 -55.38 33.23 -78.21
CA ASN A 768 -55.44 32.58 -79.52
C ASN A 768 -55.87 31.09 -79.41
N SER A 769 -55.48 30.40 -78.34
CA SER A 769 -55.94 29.03 -78.05
C SER A 769 -57.44 28.98 -77.74
N CYS A 770 -57.96 29.96 -77.01
CA CYS A 770 -59.40 30.07 -76.73
C CYS A 770 -60.20 30.36 -78.01
N LEU A 771 -59.68 31.21 -78.90
CA LEU A 771 -60.30 31.52 -80.19
C LEU A 771 -60.33 30.30 -81.13
N SER A 772 -59.18 29.62 -81.28
CA SER A 772 -59.07 28.42 -82.11
C SER A 772 -59.93 27.26 -81.60
N GLY A 773 -60.03 27.08 -80.27
CA GLY A 773 -60.89 26.07 -79.67
C GLY A 773 -62.40 26.28 -79.91
N GLN A 774 -62.81 27.50 -80.31
CA GLN A 774 -64.20 27.81 -80.65
C GLN A 774 -64.43 28.09 -82.15
N ASN A 775 -63.41 27.88 -83.01
CA ASN A 775 -63.46 28.21 -84.44
C ASN A 775 -63.81 29.68 -84.75
N ILE A 776 -63.43 30.62 -83.87
CA ILE A 776 -63.67 32.05 -84.04
C ILE A 776 -62.39 32.71 -84.57
N SER A 777 -62.48 33.45 -85.67
CA SER A 777 -61.37 34.25 -86.20
C SER A 777 -61.15 35.53 -85.37
N TYR A 778 -59.90 35.96 -85.22
CA TYR A 778 -59.54 37.20 -84.51
C TYR A 778 -60.33 38.42 -85.02
N SER A 779 -60.61 38.48 -86.33
CA SER A 779 -61.38 39.55 -86.98
C SER A 779 -62.87 39.56 -86.63
N GLN A 780 -63.41 38.50 -86.02
CA GLN A 780 -64.83 38.36 -85.68
C GLN A 780 -65.16 38.80 -84.25
N VAL A 781 -64.15 39.14 -83.44
CA VAL A 781 -64.34 39.53 -82.04
C VAL A 781 -64.24 41.05 -81.90
N PRO A 782 -65.26 41.75 -81.37
CA PRO A 782 -65.19 43.18 -81.09
C PRO A 782 -64.00 43.53 -80.19
N TYR A 783 -63.32 44.64 -80.48
CA TYR A 783 -62.13 45.09 -79.74
C TYR A 783 -62.34 45.15 -78.22
N GLU A 784 -63.51 45.61 -77.76
CA GLU A 784 -63.85 45.66 -76.33
C GLU A 784 -63.92 44.27 -75.70
N GLN A 785 -64.42 43.26 -76.41
CA GLN A 785 -64.44 41.87 -75.94
C GLN A 785 -63.04 41.24 -75.94
N ILE A 786 -62.17 41.59 -76.91
CA ILE A 786 -60.76 41.20 -76.92
C ILE A 786 -60.05 41.75 -75.68
N LYS A 787 -60.26 43.04 -75.40
CA LYS A 787 -59.68 43.73 -74.25
C LYS A 787 -60.18 43.15 -72.93
N GLU A 788 -61.48 42.89 -72.81
CA GLU A 788 -62.07 42.27 -71.62
C GLU A 788 -61.56 40.84 -71.40
N LEU A 789 -61.49 40.01 -72.46
CA LEU A 789 -61.02 38.63 -72.34
C LEU A 789 -59.53 38.56 -72.01
N LYS A 790 -58.69 39.38 -72.66
CA LYS A 790 -57.27 39.50 -72.29
C LYS A 790 -57.08 40.00 -70.87
N THR A 791 -57.96 40.88 -70.38
CA THR A 791 -57.94 41.34 -68.98
C THR A 791 -58.33 40.22 -68.00
N LYS A 792 -59.31 39.37 -68.34
CA LYS A 792 -59.66 38.16 -67.57
C LYS A 792 -58.56 37.10 -67.59
N ILE A 793 -57.91 36.87 -68.74
CA ILE A 793 -56.75 35.97 -68.85
C ILE A 793 -55.59 36.52 -68.00
N ARG A 794 -55.31 37.82 -68.10
CA ARG A 794 -54.30 38.51 -67.29
C ARG A 794 -54.57 38.36 -65.80
N SER A 795 -55.81 38.58 -65.33
CA SER A 795 -56.13 38.41 -63.91
C SER A 795 -55.95 36.96 -63.42
N GLN A 796 -56.31 35.97 -64.25
CA GLN A 796 -56.08 34.55 -63.92
C GLN A 796 -54.59 34.19 -63.87
N LEU A 797 -53.77 34.72 -64.78
CA LEU A 797 -52.31 34.52 -64.77
C LEU A 797 -51.65 35.21 -63.57
N ILE A 798 -52.11 36.41 -63.19
CA ILE A 798 -51.65 37.09 -61.97
C ILE A 798 -51.96 36.25 -60.72
N GLU A 799 -53.15 35.66 -60.64
CA GLU A 799 -53.50 34.75 -59.53
C GLU A 799 -52.67 33.45 -59.56
N ALA A 800 -52.36 32.93 -60.74
CA ALA A 800 -51.45 31.79 -60.89
C ALA A 800 -50.03 32.13 -60.42
N ASP A 801 -49.51 33.31 -60.77
CA ASP A 801 -48.20 33.80 -60.31
C ASP A 801 -48.17 33.98 -58.78
N LYS A 802 -49.20 34.59 -58.19
CA LYS A 802 -49.31 34.70 -56.73
C LYS A 802 -49.31 33.31 -56.05
N SER A 803 -50.04 32.36 -56.63
CA SER A 803 -50.13 30.99 -56.13
C SER A 803 -48.78 30.26 -56.23
N ASN A 804 -48.08 30.37 -57.37
CA ASN A 804 -46.77 29.78 -57.58
C ASN A 804 -45.72 30.40 -56.64
N LEU A 805 -45.68 31.73 -56.53
CA LEU A 805 -44.78 32.41 -55.62
C LEU A 805 -45.00 31.96 -54.18
N LYS A 806 -46.26 31.84 -53.74
CA LYS A 806 -46.61 31.34 -52.42
C LYS A 806 -46.12 29.90 -52.20
N LYS A 807 -46.42 28.98 -53.12
CA LYS A 807 -46.00 27.58 -53.04
C LYS A 807 -44.48 27.41 -52.98
N VAL A 808 -43.74 28.15 -53.82
CA VAL A 808 -42.27 28.12 -53.81
C VAL A 808 -41.72 28.66 -52.51
N THR A 809 -42.25 29.80 -52.05
CA THR A 809 -41.83 30.40 -50.78
C THR A 809 -42.08 29.44 -49.63
N GLU A 810 -43.27 28.85 -49.53
CA GLU A 810 -43.63 27.88 -48.49
C GLU A 810 -42.75 26.63 -48.56
N GLY A 811 -42.53 26.07 -49.76
CA GLY A 811 -41.66 24.89 -49.94
C GLY A 811 -40.20 25.14 -49.58
N ILE A 812 -39.65 26.33 -49.90
CA ILE A 812 -38.30 26.70 -49.47
C ILE A 812 -38.28 26.98 -47.96
N CYS A 813 -39.29 27.67 -47.41
CA CYS A 813 -39.40 27.91 -45.97
C CYS A 813 -39.44 26.61 -45.15
N GLU A 814 -40.17 25.60 -45.64
CA GLU A 814 -40.29 24.29 -45.03
C GLU A 814 -38.97 23.51 -45.14
N ALA A 815 -38.41 23.40 -46.34
CA ALA A 815 -37.16 22.67 -46.59
C ALA A 815 -35.93 23.31 -45.92
N CYS A 816 -35.93 24.64 -45.72
CA CYS A 816 -34.80 25.39 -45.18
C CYS A 816 -35.04 25.90 -43.74
N HIS A 817 -36.15 25.51 -43.11
CA HIS A 817 -36.51 25.87 -41.74
C HIS A 817 -36.52 27.39 -41.42
N CYS A 818 -36.87 28.23 -42.40
CA CYS A 818 -36.83 29.70 -42.29
C CYS A 818 -38.23 30.36 -42.29
N ALA A 819 -39.27 29.63 -41.88
CA ALA A 819 -40.66 30.10 -41.83
C ALA A 819 -40.86 31.38 -40.98
N HIS A 820 -40.00 31.63 -39.99
CA HIS A 820 -40.05 32.83 -39.15
C HIS A 820 -39.68 34.14 -39.89
N GLN A 821 -39.11 34.05 -41.10
CA GLN A 821 -38.72 35.19 -41.94
C GLN A 821 -39.43 35.19 -43.31
N THR A 822 -40.67 34.68 -43.34
CA THR A 822 -41.47 34.49 -44.56
C THR A 822 -41.56 35.76 -45.45
N ALA A 823 -41.59 36.97 -44.86
CA ALA A 823 -41.64 38.21 -45.63
C ALA A 823 -40.33 38.50 -46.40
N THR A 824 -39.19 38.32 -45.76
CA THR A 824 -37.85 38.53 -46.33
C THR A 824 -37.59 37.51 -47.44
N ILE A 825 -37.83 36.23 -47.15
CA ILE A 825 -37.61 35.16 -48.13
C ILE A 825 -38.58 35.25 -49.32
N LYS A 826 -39.84 35.66 -49.11
CA LYS A 826 -40.77 35.92 -50.23
C LYS A 826 -40.21 36.97 -51.18
N THR A 827 -39.57 38.01 -50.65
CA THR A 827 -38.93 39.07 -51.44
C THR A 827 -37.73 38.53 -52.22
N LEU A 828 -36.86 37.75 -51.57
CA LEU A 828 -35.69 37.14 -52.21
C LEU A 828 -36.09 36.11 -53.27
N VAL A 829 -37.11 35.29 -53.02
CA VAL A 829 -37.67 34.34 -53.99
C VAL A 829 -38.27 35.08 -55.17
N LEU A 830 -39.01 36.17 -54.95
CA LEU A 830 -39.54 37.00 -56.03
C LEU A 830 -38.43 37.58 -56.91
N ASN A 831 -37.38 38.14 -56.30
CA ASN A 831 -36.22 38.68 -57.02
C ASN A 831 -35.47 37.59 -57.80
N TRP A 832 -35.34 36.41 -57.21
CA TRP A 832 -34.77 35.25 -57.89
C TRP A 832 -35.61 34.81 -59.09
N LEU A 833 -36.93 34.68 -58.95
CA LEU A 833 -37.80 34.23 -60.03
C LEU A 833 -37.90 35.25 -61.17
N LEU A 834 -37.96 36.56 -60.87
CA LEU A 834 -38.07 37.63 -61.88
C LEU A 834 -36.73 37.98 -62.53
N TYR A 835 -35.65 38.08 -61.74
CA TYR A 835 -34.38 38.66 -62.18
C TYR A 835 -33.20 37.69 -62.12
N ASN A 836 -33.44 36.43 -61.76
CA ASN A 836 -32.40 35.40 -61.58
C ASN A 836 -31.35 35.76 -60.50
N GLN A 837 -31.71 36.64 -59.55
CA GLN A 837 -30.85 37.05 -58.44
C GLN A 837 -30.84 36.01 -57.32
N LYS A 838 -30.06 34.93 -57.51
CA LYS A 838 -30.02 33.79 -56.57
C LYS A 838 -29.00 33.92 -55.43
N VAL A 839 -27.98 34.76 -55.54
CA VAL A 839 -26.86 34.81 -54.57
C VAL A 839 -27.36 35.19 -53.17
N GLU A 840 -28.15 36.26 -53.06
CA GLU A 840 -28.70 36.71 -51.78
C GLU A 840 -29.66 35.68 -51.17
N LEU A 841 -30.47 35.02 -52.01
CA LEU A 841 -31.34 33.93 -51.58
C LEU A 841 -30.56 32.72 -51.06
N ILE A 842 -29.47 32.33 -51.74
CA ILE A 842 -28.61 31.21 -51.31
C ILE A 842 -27.92 31.58 -49.99
N SER A 843 -27.30 32.76 -49.89
CA SER A 843 -26.65 33.20 -48.65
C SER A 843 -27.62 33.24 -47.47
N PHE A 844 -28.86 33.69 -47.70
CA PHE A 844 -29.92 33.68 -46.70
C PHE A 844 -30.31 32.26 -46.27
N ILE A 845 -30.48 31.33 -47.22
CA ILE A 845 -30.80 29.93 -46.96
C ILE A 845 -29.67 29.24 -46.19
N VAL A 846 -28.42 29.43 -46.63
CA VAL A 846 -27.21 28.91 -45.96
C VAL A 846 -27.20 29.37 -44.50
N HIS A 847 -27.30 30.68 -44.27
CA HIS A 847 -27.31 31.24 -42.91
C HIS A 847 -28.47 30.73 -42.06
N SER A 848 -29.67 30.60 -42.64
CA SER A 848 -30.85 30.09 -41.93
C SER A 848 -30.68 28.63 -41.51
N LEU A 849 -30.15 27.79 -42.41
CA LEU A 849 -29.89 26.38 -42.13
C LEU A 849 -28.74 26.19 -41.13
N GLU A 850 -27.69 27.02 -41.20
CA GLU A 850 -26.59 27.03 -40.21
C GLU A 850 -27.12 27.38 -38.82
N THR A 851 -27.95 28.43 -38.74
CA THR A 851 -28.60 28.86 -37.49
C THR A 851 -29.50 27.75 -36.95
N TYR A 852 -30.34 27.14 -37.80
CA TYR A 852 -31.20 26.04 -37.41
C TYR A 852 -30.39 24.84 -36.87
N LYS A 853 -29.35 24.40 -37.58
CA LYS A 853 -28.49 23.30 -37.12
C LYS A 853 -27.81 23.63 -35.80
N ARG A 854 -27.28 24.85 -35.66
CA ARG A 854 -26.67 25.34 -34.41
C ARG A 854 -27.66 25.27 -33.26
N GLU A 855 -28.91 25.71 -33.44
CA GLU A 855 -29.95 25.63 -32.43
C GLU A 855 -30.29 24.19 -32.02
N GLN A 856 -30.37 23.24 -32.97
CA GLN A 856 -30.64 21.83 -32.64
C GLN A 856 -29.53 21.25 -31.76
N TYR A 857 -28.27 21.45 -32.16
CA TYR A 857 -27.11 20.97 -31.42
C TYR A 857 -26.96 21.65 -30.05
N SER A 858 -27.22 22.95 -29.96
CA SER A 858 -27.17 23.69 -28.69
C SER A 858 -28.14 23.13 -27.65
N LYS A 859 -29.33 22.66 -28.03
CA LYS A 859 -30.29 22.04 -27.09
C LYS A 859 -29.73 20.81 -26.38
N VAL A 860 -28.94 19.98 -27.08
CA VAL A 860 -28.27 18.82 -26.47
C VAL A 860 -27.23 19.30 -25.46
N LEU A 861 -26.40 20.29 -25.83
CA LEU A 861 -25.39 20.86 -24.94
C LEU A 861 -26.01 21.49 -23.70
N GLU A 862 -27.09 22.26 -23.85
CA GLU A 862 -27.86 22.85 -22.74
C GLU A 862 -28.41 21.77 -21.81
N THR A 863 -28.91 20.68 -22.36
CA THR A 863 -29.41 19.54 -21.57
C THR A 863 -28.27 18.89 -20.77
N ILE A 864 -27.10 18.69 -21.37
CA ILE A 864 -25.91 18.15 -20.68
C ILE A 864 -25.46 19.06 -19.54
N VAL A 865 -25.40 20.38 -19.79
CA VAL A 865 -25.05 21.37 -18.76
C VAL A 865 -26.08 21.39 -17.64
N TYR A 866 -27.37 21.32 -17.97
CA TYR A 866 -28.44 21.31 -16.97
C TYR A 866 -28.42 20.05 -16.08
N MET A 867 -27.97 18.91 -16.60
CA MET A 867 -27.76 17.70 -15.80
C MET A 867 -26.62 17.85 -14.78
N GLY A 868 -25.82 18.93 -14.82
CA GLY A 868 -24.70 19.15 -13.90
C GLY A 868 -23.54 18.19 -14.14
N VAL A 869 -23.40 17.69 -15.37
CA VAL A 869 -22.34 16.73 -15.72
C VAL A 869 -20.98 17.39 -15.55
N HIS A 870 -20.06 16.70 -14.89
CA HIS A 870 -18.66 17.12 -14.82
C HIS A 870 -17.99 16.86 -16.17
N LEU A 871 -17.70 17.92 -16.92
CA LEU A 871 -17.19 17.82 -18.29
C LEU A 871 -15.65 17.78 -18.37
N ASP A 872 -14.95 18.22 -17.32
CA ASP A 872 -13.49 18.22 -17.30
C ASP A 872 -12.94 16.81 -17.05
N GLU A 873 -11.84 16.47 -17.73
CA GLU A 873 -11.06 15.29 -17.40
C GLU A 873 -10.15 15.56 -16.21
N GLU A 874 -10.17 14.66 -15.22
CA GLU A 874 -9.19 14.70 -14.13
C GLU A 874 -7.79 14.43 -14.67
N LYS A 875 -6.93 15.44 -14.61
CA LYS A 875 -5.59 15.41 -15.21
C LYS A 875 -4.60 14.48 -14.49
N GLN A 876 -4.90 14.01 -13.27
CA GLN A 876 -4.01 13.11 -12.51
C GLN A 876 -4.78 12.14 -11.61
N PHE A 877 -4.69 10.85 -11.93
CA PHE A 877 -5.12 9.78 -11.04
C PHE A 877 -4.08 9.61 -9.92
N LYS A 878 -4.40 10.10 -8.71
CA LYS A 878 -3.56 9.92 -7.52
C LYS A 878 -4.40 9.31 -6.41
N LEU A 879 -3.85 8.29 -5.77
CA LEU A 879 -4.41 7.77 -4.53
C LEU A 879 -4.35 8.86 -3.46
N ASN A 880 -5.48 9.06 -2.80
CA ASN A 880 -5.61 10.08 -1.78
C ASN A 880 -4.92 9.60 -0.48
N ASN A 881 -3.99 10.40 0.04
CA ASN A 881 -3.31 10.16 1.33
C ASN A 881 -3.92 11.09 2.40
N SER A 882 -5.25 11.18 2.46
CA SER A 882 -5.97 12.10 3.36
C SER A 882 -5.56 11.86 4.82
N THR A 883 -5.05 12.91 5.48
CA THR A 883 -4.62 12.87 6.89
C THR A 883 -5.69 13.39 7.87
N SER A 884 -6.79 13.97 7.39
CA SER A 884 -7.76 14.68 8.26
C SER A 884 -8.97 13.83 8.68
N GLU A 885 -9.44 12.92 7.83
CA GLU A 885 -10.60 12.06 8.11
C GLU A 885 -10.14 10.62 8.40
N CYS A 886 -10.89 9.90 9.25
CA CYS A 886 -10.55 8.53 9.59
C CYS A 886 -10.61 7.63 8.35
N SER A 887 -9.47 7.03 8.02
CA SER A 887 -9.30 6.10 6.90
C SER A 887 -9.04 4.67 7.37
N TRP A 888 -9.14 4.40 8.68
CA TRP A 888 -8.80 3.09 9.24
C TRP A 888 -10.03 2.21 9.38
N VAL A 889 -9.91 0.97 8.91
CA VAL A 889 -10.88 -0.10 9.15
C VAL A 889 -10.24 -1.22 9.94
N PRO A 890 -10.98 -1.93 10.81
CA PRO A 890 -10.42 -3.03 11.59
C PRO A 890 -9.86 -4.10 10.66
N ALA A 891 -8.65 -4.58 10.92
CA ALA A 891 -8.05 -5.59 10.08
C ALA A 891 -8.70 -6.96 10.31
N VAL A 892 -8.81 -7.74 9.22
CA VAL A 892 -9.38 -9.09 9.21
C VAL A 892 -8.23 -10.10 9.33
N PHE A 893 -7.78 -10.37 10.55
CA PHE A 893 -6.82 -11.45 10.82
C PHE A 893 -7.09 -12.02 12.23
N CYS A 894 -7.06 -13.36 12.39
CA CYS A 894 -7.24 -14.06 13.70
C CYS A 894 -6.00 -14.84 14.16
N SER A 895 -5.72 -14.81 15.47
CA SER A 895 -4.59 -15.51 16.10
C SER A 895 -4.80 -17.02 16.26
N LYS A 896 -6.04 -17.52 16.09
CA LYS A 896 -6.41 -18.91 16.41
C LYS A 896 -5.91 -19.95 15.40
N LYS A 897 -5.51 -19.55 14.19
CA LYS A 897 -5.06 -20.49 13.15
C LYS A 897 -3.55 -20.30 12.89
N LYS A 898 -2.80 -21.41 12.95
CA LYS A 898 -1.33 -21.53 13.08
C LYS A 898 -0.45 -20.77 12.07
N ASN A 899 -1.01 -20.03 11.11
CA ASN A 899 -0.28 -19.50 9.97
C ASN A 899 -0.24 -17.97 9.85
N GLY A 900 -0.91 -17.21 10.73
CA GLY A 900 -0.78 -15.74 10.76
C GLY A 900 -0.97 -15.05 9.40
N LEU A 901 -1.90 -15.56 8.58
CA LEU A 901 -2.09 -15.15 7.18
C LEU A 901 -2.50 -13.68 7.11
N LYS A 902 -1.73 -12.87 6.36
CA LYS A 902 -2.04 -11.46 6.10
C LYS A 902 -2.54 -11.30 4.68
N ILE A 903 -3.81 -10.95 4.54
CA ILE A 903 -4.45 -10.70 3.26
C ILE A 903 -4.74 -9.20 3.12
N TYR A 904 -4.23 -8.64 2.03
CA TYR A 904 -4.56 -7.30 1.56
C TYR A 904 -5.53 -7.40 0.38
N GLY A 905 -6.13 -6.28 0.01
CA GLY A 905 -7.11 -6.30 -1.05
C GLY A 905 -7.33 -4.93 -1.66
N GLY A 906 -7.90 -4.95 -2.85
CA GLY A 906 -8.37 -3.77 -3.53
C GLY A 906 -9.40 -4.06 -4.60
N VAL A 907 -9.97 -2.98 -5.12
CA VAL A 907 -10.89 -2.98 -6.25
C VAL A 907 -10.35 -2.02 -7.29
N SER A 908 -10.23 -2.48 -8.53
CA SER A 908 -9.77 -1.69 -9.68
C SER A 908 -10.83 -1.74 -10.78
N LEU A 909 -11.63 -0.68 -10.88
CA LEU A 909 -12.63 -0.53 -11.93
C LEU A 909 -12.10 0.44 -12.98
N GLN A 910 -11.45 -0.12 -13.98
CA GLN A 910 -11.00 0.62 -15.16
C GLN A 910 -11.94 0.35 -16.32
N ILE A 911 -12.40 1.41 -16.96
CA ILE A 911 -13.21 1.29 -18.17
C ILE A 911 -12.31 0.81 -19.31
N LYS A 912 -12.64 -0.38 -19.82
CA LYS A 912 -12.05 -0.95 -21.04
C LYS A 912 -13.20 -1.25 -21.99
N LEU A 913 -13.33 -0.46 -23.06
CA LEU A 913 -14.42 -0.59 -24.02
C LEU A 913 -13.97 -1.37 -25.25
N LYS A 914 -14.84 -2.26 -25.73
CA LYS A 914 -14.66 -2.97 -26.99
C LYS A 914 -15.94 -2.87 -27.82
N GLU A 915 -15.81 -2.45 -29.07
CA GLU A 915 -16.96 -2.46 -29.97
C GLU A 915 -17.30 -3.92 -30.35
N GLY A 916 -18.58 -4.29 -30.23
CA GLY A 916 -19.03 -5.67 -30.47
C GLY A 916 -20.55 -5.82 -30.41
N ILE A 917 -21.04 -6.99 -30.82
CA ILE A 917 -22.48 -7.29 -30.80
C ILE A 917 -22.94 -7.45 -29.35
N VAL A 918 -23.88 -6.62 -28.91
CA VAL A 918 -24.48 -6.73 -27.57
C VAL A 918 -25.76 -7.56 -27.66
N GLN A 919 -25.86 -8.61 -26.86
CA GLN A 919 -27.05 -9.47 -26.83
C GLN A 919 -28.26 -8.71 -26.27
N GLN A 920 -29.13 -8.23 -27.16
CA GLN A 920 -30.38 -7.58 -26.76
C GLN A 920 -31.40 -8.61 -26.28
N ASN A 921 -31.42 -8.88 -24.98
CA ASN A 921 -32.60 -9.50 -24.37
C ASN A 921 -33.71 -8.45 -24.31
N ASN A 922 -34.60 -8.47 -25.31
CA ASN A 922 -35.75 -7.57 -25.54
C ASN A 922 -36.80 -7.48 -24.41
N ARG A 923 -36.49 -7.83 -23.16
CA ARG A 923 -37.44 -7.83 -22.04
C ARG A 923 -37.18 -6.64 -21.09
N GLN A 924 -38.08 -5.67 -21.15
CA GLN A 924 -38.30 -4.60 -20.15
C GLN A 924 -37.14 -3.61 -19.93
N VAL A 925 -36.63 -2.97 -20.99
CA VAL A 925 -35.79 -1.77 -20.83
C VAL A 925 -36.70 -0.56 -20.64
N THR A 926 -36.59 0.15 -19.52
CA THR A 926 -37.32 1.40 -19.30
C THR A 926 -36.47 2.56 -19.78
N MET A 927 -36.98 3.33 -20.73
CA MET A 927 -36.33 4.58 -21.11
C MET A 927 -36.73 5.68 -20.13
N ILE A 928 -35.76 6.24 -19.43
CA ILE A 928 -35.98 7.31 -18.45
C ILE A 928 -35.39 8.60 -19.01
N ASP A 929 -36.22 9.63 -19.10
CA ASP A 929 -35.79 10.97 -19.49
C ASP A 929 -34.86 11.56 -18.41
N ALA A 930 -33.65 11.95 -18.82
CA ALA A 930 -32.60 12.34 -17.89
C ALA A 930 -32.95 13.62 -17.12
N LEU A 931 -33.57 14.61 -17.78
CA LEU A 931 -34.00 15.85 -17.13
C LEU A 931 -35.08 15.61 -16.09
N THR A 932 -36.05 14.75 -16.42
CA THR A 932 -37.13 14.36 -15.51
C THR A 932 -36.56 13.67 -14.27
N MET A 933 -35.60 12.77 -14.46
CA MET A 933 -34.89 12.10 -13.37
C MET A 933 -34.16 13.09 -12.46
N MET A 934 -33.37 14.00 -13.04
CA MET A 934 -32.58 14.97 -12.27
C MET A 934 -33.45 15.98 -11.50
N ARG A 935 -34.55 16.48 -12.11
CA ARG A 935 -35.48 17.40 -11.43
C ARG A 935 -36.13 16.76 -10.20
N ASN A 936 -36.52 15.49 -10.30
CA ASN A 936 -37.13 14.76 -9.19
C ASN A 936 -36.17 14.59 -8.01
N ILE A 937 -34.85 14.53 -8.25
CA ILE A 937 -33.85 14.46 -7.18
C ILE A 937 -33.66 15.84 -6.52
N SER A 938 -33.50 16.90 -7.31
CA SER A 938 -33.26 18.26 -6.79
C SER A 938 -34.43 18.80 -5.94
N GLN A 939 -35.67 18.51 -6.31
CA GLN A 939 -36.85 18.93 -5.53
C GLN A 939 -36.92 18.26 -4.15
N LYS A 940 -36.37 17.04 -4.01
CA LYS A 940 -36.35 16.31 -2.74
C LYS A 940 -35.26 16.80 -1.79
N GLN A 941 -34.08 17.13 -2.30
CA GLN A 941 -33.00 17.67 -1.47
C GLN A 941 -33.43 18.97 -0.77
N GLN A 942 -34.29 19.78 -1.42
CA GLN A 942 -34.85 21.00 -0.82
C GLN A 942 -35.96 20.75 0.23
N HIS A 943 -36.61 19.58 0.25
CA HIS A 943 -37.65 19.24 1.25
C HIS A 943 -37.10 18.39 2.42
N GLY A 944 -35.93 17.78 2.28
CA GLY A 944 -35.30 16.94 3.31
C GLY A 944 -34.66 17.69 4.49
N GLU A 945 -34.42 19.01 4.38
CA GLU A 945 -33.75 19.79 5.43
C GLU A 945 -34.68 20.30 6.55
N SER A 946 -35.99 19.96 6.54
CA SER A 946 -36.96 20.55 7.49
C SER A 946 -37.59 19.58 8.52
N THR A 947 -36.99 18.42 8.81
CA THR A 947 -37.51 17.54 9.89
C THR A 947 -36.46 17.23 10.95
N THR A 948 -36.47 18.07 11.99
CA THR A 948 -35.87 17.80 13.28
C THR A 948 -36.54 16.61 13.98
N VAL A 949 -35.71 15.75 14.53
CA VAL A 949 -36.01 14.54 15.29
C VAL A 949 -36.95 14.83 16.47
N ARG A 950 -38.10 14.15 16.52
CA ARG A 950 -38.83 13.90 17.77
C ARG A 950 -39.12 12.42 17.92
N SER A 951 -38.60 11.88 19.02
CA SER A 951 -38.80 10.54 19.56
C SER A 951 -40.25 10.32 20.00
N GLY A 952 -40.75 9.07 19.92
CA GLY A 952 -42.03 8.69 20.52
C GLY A 952 -42.58 7.31 20.13
N ALA A 953 -42.24 6.31 20.93
CA ALA A 953 -43.06 5.21 21.49
C ALA A 953 -43.95 4.28 20.62
N MET A 954 -43.86 3.00 20.99
CA MET A 954 -44.65 1.81 20.61
C MET A 954 -46.16 1.95 20.85
N SER A 955 -46.96 1.27 20.02
CA SER A 955 -48.13 0.50 20.49
C SER A 955 -48.56 -0.56 19.46
N ASP A 956 -48.99 -1.70 20.00
CA ASP A 956 -49.38 -2.94 19.34
C ASP A 956 -50.78 -2.92 18.69
N SER A 957 -50.98 -3.82 17.72
CA SER A 957 -51.99 -4.91 17.74
C SER A 957 -52.87 -5.12 16.48
N ASN A 958 -52.96 -6.41 16.13
CA ASN A 958 -54.08 -7.19 15.59
C ASN A 958 -54.45 -7.26 14.09
N SER A 959 -54.00 -8.37 13.48
CA SER A 959 -54.77 -9.53 12.97
C SER A 959 -56.10 -9.37 12.22
N ASN A 960 -56.16 -9.95 11.00
CA ASN A 960 -57.18 -10.87 10.44
C ASN A 960 -56.79 -11.15 8.97
N ARG A 961 -56.37 -12.35 8.52
CA ARG A 961 -57.02 -13.67 8.34
C ARG A 961 -58.21 -13.68 7.38
N VAL A 962 -58.01 -14.14 6.14
CA VAL A 962 -58.82 -15.01 5.23
C VAL A 962 -57.88 -15.29 4.03
N GLY A 963 -57.72 -16.44 3.38
CA GLY A 963 -58.39 -17.74 3.33
C GLY A 963 -57.96 -18.38 1.99
N SER A 964 -57.53 -19.64 2.06
CA SER A 964 -57.06 -20.54 1.00
C SER A 964 -58.11 -20.89 -0.07
N VAL A 965 -57.70 -21.23 -1.30
CA VAL A 965 -58.20 -22.41 -2.07
C VAL A 965 -57.11 -22.89 -3.04
N SER A 966 -57.01 -24.21 -3.16
CA SER A 966 -56.05 -25.07 -3.86
C SER A 966 -56.54 -25.53 -5.25
N ASP A 967 -55.75 -26.44 -5.85
CA ASP A 967 -56.07 -27.45 -6.90
C ASP A 967 -55.50 -27.10 -8.29
N SER A 968 -54.40 -27.72 -8.76
CA SER A 968 -54.20 -29.10 -9.26
C SER A 968 -54.81 -29.32 -10.65
N VAL A 969 -54.31 -30.08 -11.64
CA VAL A 969 -53.12 -30.91 -11.96
C VAL A 969 -53.39 -31.46 -13.40
N ASN A 970 -52.35 -31.96 -14.09
CA ASN A 970 -52.33 -32.75 -15.36
C ASN A 970 -52.38 -31.95 -16.68
N GLY A 971 -51.63 -32.29 -17.74
CA GLY A 971 -50.74 -33.42 -18.01
C GLY A 971 -50.79 -33.78 -19.51
N ASP A 972 -49.63 -34.00 -20.15
CA ASP A 972 -49.35 -34.88 -21.33
C ASP A 972 -48.01 -34.43 -21.95
N GLN A 973 -46.92 -35.19 -21.98
CA GLN A 973 -46.56 -36.49 -22.61
C GLN A 973 -46.37 -36.49 -24.14
N GLY A 974 -45.14 -36.92 -24.53
CA GLY A 974 -44.73 -37.38 -25.87
C GLY A 974 -43.75 -36.44 -26.58
N SER A 975 -42.63 -36.84 -27.18
CA SER A 975 -41.95 -38.12 -27.33
C SER A 975 -40.50 -37.87 -27.81
N ARG A 976 -39.69 -38.91 -27.61
CA ARG A 976 -38.25 -39.17 -27.83
C ARG A 976 -37.64 -38.88 -29.22
N ASN A 977 -36.36 -38.48 -29.13
CA ASN A 977 -35.13 -38.88 -29.85
C ASN A 977 -34.88 -38.49 -31.33
N ASN A 978 -33.78 -37.75 -31.57
CA ASN A 978 -32.52 -38.32 -32.10
C ASN A 978 -31.35 -37.31 -32.12
N ASP A 979 -30.22 -37.77 -31.57
CA ASP A 979 -28.83 -37.67 -32.04
C ASP A 979 -28.11 -36.31 -32.24
N SER A 980 -27.29 -36.03 -31.23
CA SER A 980 -25.83 -35.79 -31.29
C SER A 980 -25.25 -34.84 -32.35
N TYR A 981 -24.94 -33.62 -31.91
CA TYR A 981 -23.69 -32.93 -32.28
C TYR A 981 -23.02 -32.43 -31.00
N ARG A 982 -21.95 -33.11 -30.58
CA ARG A 982 -20.99 -32.61 -29.59
C ARG A 982 -20.23 -31.45 -30.25
N GLU A 983 -20.53 -30.22 -29.88
CA GLU A 983 -19.58 -29.11 -30.06
C GLU A 983 -18.32 -29.42 -29.26
N ARG A 984 -17.20 -29.57 -29.98
CA ARG A 984 -15.89 -29.81 -29.37
C ARG A 984 -15.44 -28.54 -28.67
N GLN A 985 -15.11 -28.67 -27.40
CA GLN A 985 -14.34 -27.70 -26.61
C GLN A 985 -13.03 -27.34 -27.34
N PRO A 986 -12.52 -26.10 -27.22
CA PRO A 986 -11.17 -25.78 -27.67
C PRO A 986 -10.18 -26.53 -26.75
N LEU A 987 -9.43 -27.48 -27.33
CA LEU A 987 -8.30 -28.12 -26.68
C LEU A 987 -7.21 -27.09 -26.40
N GLU A 988 -6.79 -26.98 -25.14
CA GLU A 988 -5.54 -26.34 -24.72
C GLU A 988 -4.36 -26.90 -25.53
N TYR A 989 -3.48 -26.02 -26.00
CA TYR A 989 -2.38 -26.35 -26.93
C TYR A 989 -1.02 -26.12 -26.26
N GLU A 990 -0.21 -27.18 -26.19
CA GLU A 990 1.22 -27.07 -25.90
C GLU A 990 2.01 -26.71 -27.17
N PRO A 991 2.80 -25.62 -27.19
CA PRO A 991 3.62 -25.26 -28.34
C PRO A 991 4.78 -26.24 -28.54
N THR A 992 5.01 -26.64 -29.80
CA THR A 992 6.07 -27.60 -30.21
C THR A 992 7.47 -26.99 -30.26
N GLY A 993 7.65 -25.73 -29.84
CA GLY A 993 8.92 -25.03 -29.82
C GLY A 993 8.94 -23.94 -28.75
N ARG A 994 10.15 -23.45 -28.42
CA ARG A 994 10.32 -22.45 -27.35
C ARG A 994 9.65 -21.12 -27.71
N THR A 995 8.70 -20.72 -26.89
CA THR A 995 7.98 -19.45 -26.99
C THR A 995 8.46 -18.41 -25.97
N GLU A 996 9.10 -18.86 -24.89
CA GLU A 996 9.62 -17.98 -23.83
C GLU A 996 11.01 -17.39 -24.17
N PRO A 997 11.20 -16.06 -24.01
CA PRO A 997 12.49 -15.40 -24.22
C PRO A 997 13.45 -15.66 -23.04
N LYS A 998 14.73 -15.90 -23.32
CA LYS A 998 15.79 -16.11 -22.31
C LYS A 998 16.47 -14.82 -21.84
N ASN A 999 16.31 -13.73 -22.59
CA ASN A 999 16.93 -12.44 -22.30
C ASN A 999 16.12 -11.30 -22.91
N LEU A 1000 16.49 -10.06 -22.55
CA LEU A 1000 15.81 -8.84 -22.98
C LEU A 1000 15.79 -8.68 -24.53
N ASN A 1001 16.85 -9.08 -25.23
CA ASN A 1001 16.89 -8.97 -26.69
C ASN A 1001 15.89 -9.93 -27.37
N GLU A 1002 15.76 -11.16 -26.86
CA GLU A 1002 14.73 -12.09 -27.33
C GLU A 1002 13.31 -11.61 -26.99
N GLN A 1003 13.13 -11.00 -25.81
CA GLN A 1003 11.83 -10.44 -25.43
C GLN A 1003 11.41 -9.28 -26.35
N ILE A 1004 12.35 -8.39 -26.69
CA ILE A 1004 12.13 -7.30 -27.65
C ILE A 1004 11.85 -7.87 -29.05
N ALA A 1005 12.63 -8.87 -29.49
CA ALA A 1005 12.45 -9.51 -30.80
C ALA A 1005 11.05 -10.15 -30.94
N MET A 1006 10.58 -10.86 -29.91
CA MET A 1006 9.26 -11.50 -29.90
C MET A 1006 8.13 -10.49 -29.93
N LYS A 1007 8.25 -9.39 -29.16
CA LYS A 1007 7.28 -8.29 -29.22
C LYS A 1007 7.24 -7.62 -30.59
N ALA A 1008 8.41 -7.38 -31.19
CA ALA A 1008 8.52 -6.81 -32.53
C ALA A 1008 7.89 -7.72 -33.60
N ALA A 1009 8.16 -9.03 -33.55
CA ALA A 1009 7.59 -10.00 -34.49
C ALA A 1009 6.06 -10.08 -34.38
N LYS A 1010 5.50 -10.01 -33.17
CA LYS A 1010 4.03 -10.00 -32.96
C LYS A 1010 3.40 -8.67 -33.40
N ALA A 1011 4.05 -7.54 -33.14
CA ALA A 1011 3.56 -6.22 -33.51
C ALA A 1011 3.59 -5.99 -35.03
N ASP A 1012 4.50 -6.63 -35.76
CA ASP A 1012 4.71 -6.45 -37.20
C ASP A 1012 4.71 -7.78 -37.98
N ALA A 1013 3.77 -8.66 -37.64
CA ALA A 1013 3.67 -10.01 -38.22
C ALA A 1013 3.34 -10.00 -39.73
N ALA A 1014 2.79 -8.91 -40.26
CA ALA A 1014 2.51 -8.78 -41.68
C ALA A 1014 3.79 -8.64 -42.52
N ASN A 1015 4.85 -8.02 -41.99
CA ASN A 1015 6.08 -7.71 -42.73
C ASN A 1015 7.19 -8.76 -42.60
N GLY A 1016 6.96 -9.88 -41.89
CA GLY A 1016 7.92 -10.99 -41.89
C GLY A 1016 8.06 -11.66 -43.26
N GLU A 1017 9.23 -12.26 -43.48
CA GLU A 1017 9.59 -12.90 -44.74
C GLU A 1017 8.91 -14.27 -44.86
N THR A 1018 8.17 -14.50 -45.93
CA THR A 1018 7.52 -15.80 -46.18
C THR A 1018 8.54 -16.85 -46.61
N LEU A 1019 8.56 -17.98 -45.89
CA LEU A 1019 9.42 -19.11 -46.18
C LEU A 1019 8.85 -19.95 -47.34
N LYS A 1020 9.23 -19.60 -48.57
CA LYS A 1020 8.66 -20.16 -49.82
C LYS A 1020 8.83 -21.67 -50.01
N ASN A 1021 9.74 -22.32 -49.29
CA ASN A 1021 10.06 -23.74 -49.44
C ASN A 1021 9.47 -24.64 -48.33
N ILE A 1022 8.58 -24.11 -47.47
CA ILE A 1022 7.96 -24.90 -46.40
C ILE A 1022 6.47 -25.09 -46.69
N VAL A 1023 6.10 -26.32 -47.02
CA VAL A 1023 4.69 -26.73 -47.10
C VAL A 1023 4.20 -27.03 -45.68
N LEU A 1024 3.20 -26.27 -45.21
CA LEU A 1024 2.52 -26.53 -43.96
C LEU A 1024 1.70 -27.83 -44.11
N ARG A 1025 2.18 -28.92 -43.53
CA ARG A 1025 1.53 -30.25 -43.57
C ARG A 1025 0.46 -30.44 -42.49
N ASP A 1026 0.36 -29.48 -41.57
CA ASP A 1026 -0.63 -29.49 -40.52
C ASP A 1026 -1.98 -29.05 -41.09
N ALA A 1027 -3.01 -29.89 -40.94
CA ALA A 1027 -4.34 -29.64 -41.46
C ALA A 1027 -4.97 -28.34 -40.91
N ARG A 1028 -4.49 -27.86 -39.74
CA ARG A 1028 -4.91 -26.58 -39.14
C ARG A 1028 -4.47 -25.36 -39.94
N TRP A 1029 -3.35 -25.47 -40.66
CA TRP A 1029 -2.72 -24.36 -41.38
C TRP A 1029 -2.65 -24.65 -42.87
N SER A 1030 -3.81 -24.99 -43.47
CA SER A 1030 -3.89 -25.31 -44.89
C SER A 1030 -3.46 -24.13 -45.77
N PRO A 1031 -2.54 -24.33 -46.74
CA PRO A 1031 -2.21 -23.30 -47.74
C PRO A 1031 -3.44 -22.83 -48.54
N GLU A 1032 -4.42 -23.72 -48.77
CA GLU A 1032 -5.68 -23.38 -49.45
C GLU A 1032 -6.52 -22.40 -48.62
N GLY A 1033 -6.37 -22.42 -47.30
CA GLY A 1033 -6.99 -21.47 -46.37
C GLY A 1033 -6.21 -20.16 -46.18
N GLY A 1034 -5.17 -19.91 -46.98
CA GLY A 1034 -4.36 -18.69 -46.92
C GLY A 1034 -3.22 -18.72 -45.91
N TRP A 1035 -2.94 -19.85 -45.25
CA TRP A 1035 -1.86 -19.94 -44.26
C TRP A 1035 -0.49 -20.13 -44.90
N VAL A 1036 0.46 -19.31 -44.49
CA VAL A 1036 1.87 -19.39 -44.90
C VAL A 1036 2.78 -19.35 -43.67
N LYS A 1037 3.97 -19.97 -43.77
CA LYS A 1037 4.98 -19.86 -42.72
C LYS A 1037 5.85 -18.62 -42.95
N LYS A 1038 6.01 -17.79 -41.92
CA LYS A 1038 6.85 -16.59 -41.95
C LYS A 1038 7.99 -16.66 -40.96
N GLN A 1039 9.04 -15.90 -41.26
CA GLN A 1039 10.16 -15.64 -40.35
C GLN A 1039 10.32 -14.13 -40.11
N TYR A 1040 10.72 -13.77 -38.89
CA TYR A 1040 11.12 -12.42 -38.52
C TYR A 1040 12.54 -12.48 -37.96
N LEU A 1041 13.45 -11.70 -38.55
CA LEU A 1041 14.85 -11.61 -38.15
C LEU A 1041 15.08 -10.30 -37.39
N HIS A 1042 15.35 -10.40 -36.10
CA HIS A 1042 15.68 -9.25 -35.25
C HIS A 1042 17.18 -9.22 -34.98
N ARG A 1043 17.84 -8.11 -35.33
CA ARG A 1043 19.26 -7.91 -35.01
C ARG A 1043 19.39 -7.37 -33.60
N SER A 1044 20.16 -8.06 -32.75
CA SER A 1044 20.36 -7.65 -31.36
C SER A 1044 20.96 -6.24 -31.25
N LEU A 1045 20.72 -5.55 -30.13
CA LEU A 1045 21.16 -4.16 -29.90
C LEU A 1045 22.69 -3.99 -29.97
N ASP A 1046 23.43 -5.02 -29.61
CA ASP A 1046 24.89 -5.10 -29.70
C ASP A 1046 25.40 -5.57 -31.08
N LYS A 1047 24.48 -5.80 -32.03
CA LYS A 1047 24.73 -6.28 -33.41
C LYS A 1047 25.47 -7.62 -33.52
N SER A 1048 25.61 -8.35 -32.41
CA SER A 1048 26.41 -9.57 -32.32
C SER A 1048 25.65 -10.82 -32.79
N THR A 1049 24.32 -10.82 -32.73
CA THR A 1049 23.49 -12.01 -33.03
C THR A 1049 22.18 -11.64 -33.75
N ASN A 1050 21.73 -12.53 -34.66
CA ASN A 1050 20.41 -12.44 -35.28
C ASN A 1050 19.47 -13.41 -34.59
N ILE A 1051 18.40 -12.87 -33.99
CA ILE A 1051 17.33 -13.64 -33.34
C ILE A 1051 16.27 -13.93 -34.41
N GLU A 1052 16.05 -15.21 -34.71
CA GLU A 1052 15.09 -15.66 -35.72
C GLU A 1052 13.83 -16.22 -35.07
N ILE A 1053 12.67 -15.69 -35.47
CA ILE A 1053 11.36 -16.07 -34.95
C ILE A 1053 10.51 -16.60 -36.10
N HIS A 1054 9.95 -17.79 -35.96
CA HIS A 1054 9.03 -18.40 -36.92
C HIS A 1054 7.60 -18.32 -36.41
N TYR A 1055 6.64 -18.14 -37.31
CA TYR A 1055 5.21 -18.16 -37.03
C TYR A 1055 4.41 -18.54 -38.27
N VAL A 1056 3.12 -18.82 -38.10
CA VAL A 1056 2.18 -18.97 -39.22
C VAL A 1056 1.35 -17.71 -39.37
N PHE A 1057 1.12 -17.30 -40.60
CA PHE A 1057 0.39 -16.07 -40.94
C PHE A 1057 -0.66 -16.39 -41.99
N ASN A 1058 -1.89 -15.94 -41.78
CA ASN A 1058 -2.96 -16.06 -42.76
C ASN A 1058 -3.01 -14.82 -43.64
N THR A 1059 -2.75 -14.97 -44.93
CA THR A 1059 -2.74 -13.85 -45.88
C THR A 1059 -4.13 -13.32 -46.23
N LEU A 1060 -5.20 -14.05 -45.88
CA LEU A 1060 -6.59 -13.66 -46.11
C LEU A 1060 -7.18 -12.92 -44.90
N THR A 1061 -6.94 -13.40 -43.67
CA THR A 1061 -7.50 -12.81 -42.44
C THR A 1061 -6.56 -11.83 -41.74
N GLY A 1062 -5.26 -11.87 -42.04
CA GLY A 1062 -4.23 -11.09 -41.34
C GLY A 1062 -3.82 -11.66 -39.98
N GLU A 1063 -4.37 -12.82 -39.58
CA GLU A 1063 -4.04 -13.46 -38.30
C GLU A 1063 -2.65 -14.08 -38.30
N ALA A 1064 -1.94 -13.97 -37.17
CA ALA A 1064 -0.63 -14.54 -36.95
C ALA A 1064 -0.61 -15.39 -35.66
N LEU A 1065 -0.18 -16.64 -35.75
CA LEU A 1065 -0.22 -17.62 -34.66
C LEU A 1065 1.07 -18.45 -34.60
N ASP A 1066 1.28 -19.22 -33.53
CA ASP A 1066 2.41 -20.16 -33.37
C ASP A 1066 3.82 -19.51 -33.43
N PHE A 1067 4.00 -18.33 -32.81
CA PHE A 1067 5.30 -17.66 -32.71
C PHE A 1067 6.29 -18.43 -31.85
N LYS A 1068 7.47 -18.73 -32.40
CA LYS A 1068 8.52 -19.51 -31.73
C LYS A 1068 9.92 -19.06 -32.12
N PHE A 1069 10.84 -19.10 -31.16
CA PHE A 1069 12.26 -18.90 -31.44
C PHE A 1069 12.81 -20.11 -32.21
N LYS A 1070 13.61 -19.84 -33.25
CA LYS A 1070 14.40 -20.88 -33.89
C LYS A 1070 15.71 -21.02 -33.12
N ASP A 1071 15.78 -22.03 -32.26
CA ASP A 1071 17.04 -22.37 -31.60
C ASP A 1071 18.00 -22.95 -32.67
N TYR A 1072 19.18 -22.34 -32.84
CA TYR A 1072 20.24 -22.95 -33.66
C TYR A 1072 20.67 -24.26 -32.98
N PRO A 1073 20.79 -25.38 -33.72
CA PRO A 1073 21.38 -26.58 -33.15
C PRO A 1073 22.78 -26.21 -32.67
N ARG A 1074 23.08 -26.48 -31.40
CA ARG A 1074 24.45 -26.43 -30.89
C ARG A 1074 25.29 -27.31 -31.81
N GLU A 1075 26.35 -26.75 -32.39
CA GLU A 1075 27.42 -27.57 -32.98
C GLU A 1075 27.79 -28.66 -31.98
N LYS A 1076 27.82 -29.91 -32.46
CA LYS A 1076 28.10 -31.10 -31.66
C LYS A 1076 29.51 -31.09 -31.12
#